data_AF-A0A9X2TH15-F1
#
_entry.id   AF-A0A9X2TH15-F1
#
_cell.length_a   1.000
_cell.length_b   1.000
_cell.length_c   1.000
_cell.angle_alpha   90.00
_cell.angle_beta   90.00
_cell.angle_gamma   90.00
#
_symmetry.space_group_name_H-M   'P 1'
#
loop_
_entity.id
_entity.type
_entity.pdbx_description
1 polymer ?
#
loop_
_entity_poly.entity_id
_entity_poly.type
_entity_poly.pdbx_seq_one_letter_code
_entity_poly.pdbx_strand_id
1 'polypeptide(L)'
;MWPLRPAGRALFLSLLFALSPLPAQAQTPNAWINEIHYDNAGGDTDEVVEVVIEDAGSVALDRFQVLHYNGADGNSDAAAPVPLDAFAPGATAGGFSLYSYNYTNNGETLQNGTEALALCFDGNDDGTFETLVSSGGTDQFLSYEGTLTGTSGDGCAGGETSTPIGADESTPPPVGESVQLEGSGTAYTDFTWTGPLASTTGTPSAGQTLSGSVTITVDDDGPADYASIQTAIDAVGPGATIQVLEGFYAESVTVDKQLTLEGPNAGTPGDATRSSEATIEGQVVISASDVVFDGFDVAPPPATSNATAEALRVGTAPDDVVVTNTVVRDFEESGLPPWEGLGGIVAFGGNSSDAIDDVTIADNKVQNLNGRDTKGGAAGISVQGHVDGATVTGNTVANVGMDATTWAFGIVVRGTDNHGQTPTGVDASGNDVSAVQSVPATSTVGVGFGFEDGAAGTTTVAGNSFSSTELQVEDKTAALDLDALLADNTFDRAVVVRNANGNVKDESGVRKIYSPISPAVAAAAPGETVEVHDGTYAETVTVDKALTLQDASTPTVDAFEVAADNVTIDGFTITGGTVGGETAGIFVQSNTSGHTFSANNLGGPESGTGLRVQSGVSGTEITENNISDWAFGVDADAPGQNV
;
A
#
# COMPACT_ATOMS: atom_id res chain seq x y z
N MET A 1 -21.53 -11.31 -61.57
CA MET A 1 -20.09 -11.34 -61.96
C MET A 1 -19.32 -11.62 -60.68
N TRP A 2 -18.59 -12.75 -60.64
CA TRP A 2 -17.76 -13.39 -59.58
C TRP A 2 -17.39 -12.66 -58.25
N PRO A 3 -16.99 -13.39 -57.18
CA PRO A 3 -17.49 -14.67 -56.64
C PRO A 3 -17.55 -14.72 -55.09
N LEU A 4 -18.14 -15.80 -54.57
CA LEU A 4 -18.11 -16.27 -53.18
C LEU A 4 -16.68 -16.50 -52.66
N ARG A 5 -16.43 -16.21 -51.37
CA ARG A 5 -15.30 -16.73 -50.59
C ARG A 5 -15.81 -17.68 -49.48
N PRO A 6 -15.04 -18.71 -49.09
CA PRO A 6 -15.53 -19.83 -48.29
C PRO A 6 -15.25 -19.69 -46.78
N ALA A 7 -16.00 -20.50 -46.02
CA ALA A 7 -15.88 -20.71 -44.59
C ALA A 7 -14.48 -21.21 -44.15
N GLY A 8 -14.00 -20.66 -43.03
CA GLY A 8 -12.87 -21.18 -42.27
C GLY A 8 -13.33 -21.51 -40.85
N ARG A 9 -13.39 -22.81 -40.54
CA ARG A 9 -13.57 -23.35 -39.18
C ARG A 9 -12.31 -23.06 -38.36
N ALA A 10 -12.44 -22.38 -37.22
CA ALA A 10 -11.39 -22.35 -36.20
C ALA A 10 -11.41 -23.68 -35.44
N LEU A 11 -10.33 -24.45 -35.58
CA LEU A 11 -10.07 -25.68 -34.85
C LEU A 11 -9.39 -25.28 -33.52
N PHE A 12 -10.08 -25.44 -32.40
CA PHE A 12 -9.49 -25.38 -31.07
C PHE A 12 -8.52 -26.56 -30.93
N LEU A 13 -7.21 -26.28 -30.87
CA LEU A 13 -6.19 -27.26 -30.51
C LEU A 13 -5.85 -27.05 -29.03
N SER A 14 -6.52 -27.80 -28.16
CA SER A 14 -6.20 -27.89 -26.74
C SER A 14 -4.89 -28.65 -26.57
N LEU A 15 -3.82 -27.92 -26.24
CA LEU A 15 -2.52 -28.46 -25.90
C LEU A 15 -2.56 -28.95 -24.44
N LEU A 16 -2.85 -30.23 -24.25
CA LEU A 16 -2.75 -30.90 -22.94
C LEU A 16 -1.26 -31.18 -22.67
N PHE A 17 -0.56 -30.26 -22.00
CA PHE A 17 0.72 -30.59 -21.40
C PHE A 17 0.45 -31.51 -20.20
N ALA A 18 0.86 -32.76 -20.32
CA ALA A 18 0.96 -33.63 -19.16
C ALA A 18 2.08 -33.09 -18.26
N LEU A 19 1.70 -32.40 -17.18
CA LEU A 19 2.61 -32.15 -16.05
C LEU A 19 2.90 -33.51 -15.39
N SER A 20 4.01 -34.12 -15.79
CA SER A 20 4.72 -35.02 -14.87
C SER A 20 5.25 -34.15 -13.72
N PRO A 21 4.95 -34.46 -12.45
CA PRO A 21 5.58 -33.78 -11.33
C PRO A 21 7.09 -34.00 -11.47
N LEU A 22 7.82 -32.91 -11.66
CA LEU A 22 9.25 -32.91 -11.39
C LEU A 22 9.41 -33.35 -9.91
N PRO A 23 10.33 -34.26 -9.58
CA PRO A 23 10.66 -34.47 -8.17
C PRO A 23 11.05 -33.12 -7.60
N ALA A 24 10.39 -32.70 -6.52
CA ALA A 24 10.82 -31.55 -5.74
C ALA A 24 12.26 -31.86 -5.29
N GLN A 25 13.24 -31.16 -5.87
CA GLN A 25 14.60 -31.22 -5.39
C GLN A 25 14.55 -30.60 -3.99
N ALA A 26 14.88 -31.37 -2.94
CA ALA A 26 14.95 -30.83 -1.60
C ALA A 26 15.94 -29.66 -1.62
N GLN A 27 15.46 -28.46 -1.31
CA GLN A 27 16.30 -27.28 -1.21
C GLN A 27 17.25 -27.49 -0.01
N THR A 28 18.55 -27.36 -0.24
CA THR A 28 19.55 -27.43 0.85
C THR A 28 19.30 -26.29 1.83
N PRO A 29 19.52 -26.49 3.15
CA PRO A 29 19.46 -25.40 4.10
C PRO A 29 20.41 -24.27 3.71
N ASN A 30 20.01 -23.02 4.00
CA ASN A 30 20.83 -21.85 3.72
C ASN A 30 22.04 -21.84 4.67
N ALA A 31 23.22 -22.10 4.12
CA ALA A 31 24.47 -22.13 4.86
C ALA A 31 25.64 -21.76 3.95
N TRP A 32 26.71 -21.22 4.52
CA TRP A 32 27.90 -20.82 3.76
C TRP A 32 29.17 -20.79 4.61
N ILE A 33 30.32 -20.85 3.94
CA ILE A 33 31.63 -20.69 4.57
C ILE A 33 31.88 -19.19 4.81
N ASN A 34 32.20 -18.82 6.05
CA ASN A 34 32.16 -17.45 6.55
C ASN A 34 33.53 -16.82 6.84
N GLU A 35 34.46 -17.61 7.35
CA GLU A 35 35.81 -17.19 7.71
C GLU A 35 36.78 -18.35 7.46
N ILE A 36 37.96 -18.05 6.92
CA ILE A 36 39.02 -19.02 6.62
C ILE A 36 40.36 -18.44 7.06
N HIS A 37 41.16 -19.23 7.78
CA HIS A 37 42.59 -18.99 7.96
C HIS A 37 43.33 -20.24 7.50
N TYR A 38 44.21 -20.13 6.51
CA TYR A 38 44.89 -21.24 5.82
C TYR A 38 46.40 -21.03 5.61
N ASP A 39 46.93 -19.83 5.82
CA ASP A 39 48.38 -19.58 5.80
C ASP A 39 48.76 -18.53 6.86
N ASN A 40 49.92 -18.69 7.49
CA ASN A 40 50.44 -17.75 8.48
C ASN A 40 51.97 -17.63 8.40
N ALA A 41 52.49 -16.47 8.82
CA ALA A 41 53.92 -16.22 8.86
C ALA A 41 54.61 -17.19 9.85
N GLY A 42 55.27 -18.23 9.33
CA GLY A 42 55.94 -19.24 10.14
C GLY A 42 55.60 -20.65 9.68
N GLY A 43 55.08 -21.47 10.60
CA GLY A 43 54.47 -22.75 10.26
C GLY A 43 53.02 -22.77 10.74
N ASP A 44 52.27 -23.70 10.21
CA ASP A 44 50.81 -23.86 10.32
C ASP A 44 50.34 -23.71 11.77
N THR A 45 49.64 -22.61 12.05
CA THR A 45 49.13 -22.24 13.37
C THR A 45 47.77 -21.57 13.24
N ASP A 46 46.79 -22.06 14.00
CA ASP A 46 45.43 -21.52 14.08
C ASP A 46 44.60 -21.59 12.78
N GLU A 47 44.94 -22.50 11.86
CA GLU A 47 44.16 -22.69 10.63
C GLU A 47 42.72 -23.10 10.95
N VAL A 48 41.75 -22.36 10.42
CA VAL A 48 40.35 -22.45 10.81
C VAL A 48 39.42 -22.30 9.62
N VAL A 49 38.28 -22.99 9.69
CA VAL A 49 37.12 -22.73 8.83
C VAL A 49 35.91 -22.48 9.71
N GLU A 50 35.17 -21.43 9.42
CA GLU A 50 33.88 -21.13 10.03
C GLU A 50 32.75 -21.27 9.01
N VAL A 51 31.64 -21.86 9.43
CA VAL A 51 30.41 -22.01 8.65
C VAL A 51 29.27 -21.31 9.39
N VAL A 52 28.44 -20.61 8.64
CA VAL A 52 27.18 -20.01 9.10
C VAL A 52 26.01 -20.85 8.59
N ILE A 53 25.03 -21.14 9.45
CA ILE A 53 23.79 -21.87 9.09
C ILE A 53 22.56 -21.08 9.55
N GLU A 54 21.62 -20.85 8.64
CA GLU A 54 20.29 -20.31 8.96
C GLU A 54 19.46 -21.35 9.71
N ASP A 55 18.80 -20.94 10.80
CA ASP A 55 17.93 -21.80 11.60
C ASP A 55 18.56 -23.18 11.87
N ALA A 56 19.75 -23.19 12.47
CA ALA A 56 20.52 -24.42 12.71
C ALA A 56 19.78 -25.46 13.59
N GLY A 57 18.65 -25.10 14.21
CA GLY A 57 17.76 -26.02 14.91
C GLY A 57 16.87 -26.86 13.99
N SER A 58 16.69 -26.46 12.72
CA SER A 58 15.83 -27.12 11.73
C SER A 58 16.44 -28.39 11.11
N VAL A 59 17.76 -28.58 11.24
CA VAL A 59 18.51 -29.65 10.59
C VAL A 59 19.65 -30.14 11.48
N ALA A 60 19.92 -31.45 11.46
CA ALA A 60 21.01 -32.02 12.25
C ALA A 60 22.38 -31.65 11.64
N LEU A 61 23.33 -31.22 12.49
CA LEU A 61 24.64 -30.74 12.06
C LEU A 61 25.51 -31.83 11.42
N ASP A 62 25.30 -33.09 11.78
CA ASP A 62 25.98 -34.26 11.19
C ASP A 62 25.58 -34.52 9.73
N ARG A 63 24.57 -33.80 9.22
CA ARG A 63 24.19 -33.80 7.80
C ARG A 63 25.01 -32.83 6.94
N PHE A 64 25.87 -32.03 7.54
CA PHE A 64 26.81 -31.17 6.81
C PHE A 64 28.24 -31.62 7.04
N GLN A 65 29.10 -31.41 6.03
CA GLN A 65 30.55 -31.54 6.19
C GLN A 65 31.29 -30.53 5.33
N VAL A 66 32.48 -30.13 5.78
CA VAL A 66 33.46 -29.44 4.94
C VAL A 66 34.40 -30.49 4.36
N LEU A 67 34.55 -30.48 3.03
CA LEU A 67 35.43 -31.38 2.28
C LEU A 67 36.49 -30.57 1.52
N HIS A 68 37.76 -30.97 1.65
CA HIS A 68 38.89 -30.29 0.99
C HIS A 68 39.13 -30.87 -0.41
N TYR A 69 39.56 -30.02 -1.33
CA TYR A 69 39.97 -30.40 -2.68
C TYR A 69 41.37 -29.88 -2.99
N ASN A 70 42.25 -30.81 -3.37
CA ASN A 70 43.64 -30.53 -3.68
C ASN A 70 43.79 -29.78 -4.99
N GLY A 71 44.46 -28.63 -5.01
CA GLY A 71 44.62 -27.86 -6.24
C GLY A 71 45.65 -28.40 -7.22
N ALA A 72 46.46 -29.38 -6.83
CA ALA A 72 47.40 -30.03 -7.74
C ALA A 72 46.72 -30.99 -8.73
N ASP A 73 45.64 -31.65 -8.32
CA ASP A 73 44.96 -32.68 -9.12
C ASP A 73 43.42 -32.61 -9.12
N GLY A 74 42.83 -31.74 -8.31
CA GLY A 74 41.37 -31.56 -8.21
C GLY A 74 40.68 -32.67 -7.42
N ASN A 75 41.41 -33.60 -6.79
CA ASN A 75 40.80 -34.67 -6.01
C ASN A 75 40.42 -34.18 -4.62
N SER A 76 39.31 -34.72 -4.09
CA SER A 76 38.92 -34.49 -2.71
C SER A 76 39.83 -35.29 -1.75
N ASP A 77 40.11 -34.73 -0.57
CA ASP A 77 40.68 -35.54 0.52
C ASP A 77 39.56 -36.33 1.22
N ALA A 78 39.16 -37.43 0.59
CA ALA A 78 38.13 -38.32 1.12
C ALA A 78 38.51 -38.95 2.49
N ALA A 79 39.75 -38.81 2.95
CA ALA A 79 40.18 -39.25 4.28
C ALA A 79 40.00 -38.17 5.37
N ALA A 80 39.64 -36.93 4.99
CA ALA A 80 39.54 -35.78 5.89
C ALA A 80 38.26 -34.92 5.77
N PRO A 81 37.04 -35.45 5.48
CA PRO A 81 35.84 -34.65 5.65
C PRO A 81 35.61 -34.34 7.14
N VAL A 82 35.29 -33.08 7.44
CA VAL A 82 34.98 -32.66 8.81
C VAL A 82 33.47 -32.40 8.91
N PRO A 83 32.70 -33.24 9.62
CA PRO A 83 31.28 -33.01 9.82
C PRO A 83 31.04 -31.82 10.76
N LEU A 84 29.96 -31.07 10.56
CA LEU A 84 29.72 -29.84 11.33
C LEU A 84 29.35 -30.09 12.79
N ASP A 85 28.97 -31.31 13.18
CA ASP A 85 28.79 -31.68 14.59
C ASP A 85 30.13 -31.79 15.36
N ALA A 86 31.27 -31.81 14.65
CA ALA A 86 32.60 -31.69 15.23
C ALA A 86 33.07 -30.23 15.38
N PHE A 87 32.37 -29.27 14.78
CA PHE A 87 32.71 -27.84 14.88
C PHE A 87 32.30 -27.31 16.26
N ALA A 88 33.09 -26.39 16.81
CA ALA A 88 32.76 -25.69 18.03
C ALA A 88 31.64 -24.67 17.77
N PRO A 89 30.55 -24.66 18.57
CA PRO A 89 29.48 -23.69 18.40
C PRO A 89 29.95 -22.29 18.81
N GLY A 90 29.60 -21.30 17.99
CA GLY A 90 29.80 -19.87 18.22
C GLY A 90 28.53 -19.14 18.64
N ALA A 91 28.47 -17.85 18.32
CA ALA A 91 27.30 -17.01 18.54
C ALA A 91 26.13 -17.38 17.62
N THR A 92 24.95 -16.91 17.97
CA THR A 92 23.78 -16.86 17.07
C THR A 92 23.40 -15.40 16.89
N ALA A 93 23.25 -14.94 15.65
CA ALA A 93 22.95 -13.57 15.29
C ALA A 93 21.96 -13.55 14.13
N GLY A 94 20.83 -12.85 14.33
CA GLY A 94 19.76 -12.71 13.33
C GLY A 94 19.36 -14.03 12.67
N GLY A 95 18.96 -15.05 13.42
CA GLY A 95 18.52 -16.33 12.83
C GLY A 95 19.64 -17.25 12.31
N PHE A 96 20.90 -16.82 12.34
CA PHE A 96 22.05 -17.61 11.91
C PHE A 96 22.92 -18.05 13.08
N SER A 97 23.40 -19.29 13.06
CA SER A 97 24.36 -19.83 14.04
C SER A 97 25.71 -20.07 13.38
N LEU A 98 26.78 -19.69 14.09
CA LEU A 98 28.16 -19.85 13.63
C LEU A 98 28.79 -21.10 14.22
N TYR A 99 29.57 -21.81 13.43
CA TYR A 99 30.29 -23.02 13.81
C TYR A 99 31.70 -22.97 13.27
N SER A 100 32.71 -23.19 14.11
CA SER A 100 34.11 -23.12 13.69
C SER A 100 34.91 -24.37 14.01
N TYR A 101 35.84 -24.73 13.12
CA TYR A 101 36.75 -25.85 13.30
C TYR A 101 38.19 -25.43 13.03
N ASN A 102 39.03 -25.56 14.06
CA ASN A 102 40.45 -25.25 13.99
C ASN A 102 41.22 -26.55 13.67
N TYR A 103 41.78 -26.64 12.47
CA TYR A 103 42.46 -27.83 11.95
C TYR A 103 43.75 -28.11 12.73
N THR A 104 44.56 -27.08 12.99
CA THR A 104 45.84 -27.24 13.70
C THR A 104 45.65 -27.83 15.09
N ASN A 105 44.63 -27.39 15.83
CA ASN A 105 44.31 -27.89 17.17
C ASN A 105 43.79 -29.32 17.18
N ASN A 106 43.29 -29.81 16.05
CA ASN A 106 42.87 -31.19 15.85
C ASN A 106 43.94 -32.08 15.20
N GLY A 107 45.15 -31.54 14.95
CA GLY A 107 46.28 -32.28 14.40
C GLY A 107 46.27 -32.43 12.87
N GLU A 108 45.48 -31.58 12.20
CA GLU A 108 45.35 -31.47 10.75
C GLU A 108 45.90 -30.11 10.30
N THR A 109 46.11 -29.91 9.00
CA THR A 109 46.49 -28.60 8.44
C THR A 109 45.77 -28.36 7.13
N LEU A 110 45.43 -27.10 6.84
CA LEU A 110 45.05 -26.65 5.51
C LEU A 110 46.30 -26.54 4.62
N GLN A 111 46.13 -26.62 3.31
CA GLN A 111 47.24 -26.48 2.37
C GLN A 111 47.30 -25.04 1.85
N ASN A 112 48.50 -24.48 1.80
CA ASN A 112 48.77 -23.17 1.20
C ASN A 112 48.77 -23.28 -0.33
N GLY A 113 48.54 -22.15 -1.02
CA GLY A 113 48.45 -22.11 -2.48
C GLY A 113 47.02 -22.31 -2.97
N THR A 114 46.87 -22.65 -4.26
CA THR A 114 45.55 -22.89 -4.85
C THR A 114 44.96 -24.18 -4.29
N GLU A 115 43.86 -24.09 -3.55
CA GLU A 115 43.09 -25.19 -2.96
C GLU A 115 41.60 -24.78 -2.84
N ALA A 116 40.71 -25.71 -2.50
CA ALA A 116 39.29 -25.40 -2.31
C ALA A 116 38.63 -26.17 -1.17
N LEU A 117 37.56 -25.57 -0.66
CA LEU A 117 36.67 -26.12 0.34
C LEU A 117 35.26 -26.25 -0.27
N ALA A 118 34.63 -27.41 -0.06
CA ALA A 118 33.25 -27.64 -0.41
C ALA A 118 32.41 -27.85 0.86
N LEU A 119 31.32 -27.11 1.00
CA LEU A 119 30.29 -27.40 2.00
C LEU A 119 29.29 -28.40 1.42
N CYS A 120 29.41 -29.65 1.83
CA CYS A 120 28.56 -30.74 1.36
C CYS A 120 27.41 -31.02 2.33
N PHE A 121 26.27 -31.45 1.80
CA PHE A 121 25.06 -31.77 2.53
C PHE A 121 24.55 -33.18 2.17
N ASP A 122 24.19 -33.95 3.19
CA ASP A 122 23.44 -35.20 3.04
C ASP A 122 21.94 -34.88 2.93
N GLY A 123 21.48 -34.62 1.70
CA GLY A 123 20.08 -34.29 1.42
C GLY A 123 19.09 -35.42 1.67
N ASN A 124 19.55 -36.67 1.63
CA ASN A 124 18.68 -37.86 1.73
C ASN A 124 18.69 -38.50 3.12
N ASP A 125 19.55 -38.02 4.03
CA ASP A 125 19.75 -38.59 5.36
C ASP A 125 20.13 -40.08 5.28
N ASP A 126 20.97 -40.42 4.29
CA ASP A 126 21.42 -41.79 4.01
C ASP A 126 22.93 -41.99 4.19
N GLY A 127 23.62 -40.94 4.66
CA GLY A 127 25.06 -40.86 4.85
C GLY A 127 25.84 -40.53 3.57
N THR A 128 25.17 -40.19 2.47
CA THR A 128 25.81 -39.81 1.21
C THR A 128 25.80 -38.29 1.03
N PHE A 129 26.97 -37.66 1.20
CA PHE A 129 27.16 -36.21 1.05
C PHE A 129 27.34 -35.82 -0.42
N GLU A 130 26.34 -36.13 -1.26
CA GLU A 130 26.40 -35.88 -2.71
C GLU A 130 25.93 -34.48 -3.11
N THR A 131 25.31 -33.72 -2.19
CA THR A 131 24.73 -32.41 -2.51
C THR A 131 25.69 -31.29 -2.11
N LEU A 132 26.01 -30.39 -3.03
CA LEU A 132 26.74 -29.16 -2.74
C LEU A 132 25.76 -28.10 -2.21
N VAL A 133 26.08 -27.46 -1.08
CA VAL A 133 25.24 -26.39 -0.54
C VAL A 133 25.30 -25.16 -1.45
N SER A 134 24.16 -24.52 -1.68
CA SER A 134 24.06 -23.26 -2.44
C SER A 134 23.36 -22.20 -1.60
N SER A 135 23.93 -20.99 -1.55
CA SER A 135 23.36 -19.83 -0.84
C SER A 135 23.41 -18.60 -1.75
N GLY A 136 22.29 -17.89 -1.88
CA GLY A 136 22.18 -16.76 -2.82
C GLY A 136 22.38 -17.15 -4.29
N GLY A 137 22.20 -18.44 -4.62
CA GLY A 137 22.48 -18.98 -5.96
C GLY A 137 23.98 -19.18 -6.25
N THR A 138 24.85 -19.07 -5.23
CA THR A 138 26.27 -19.43 -5.34
C THR A 138 26.56 -20.72 -4.60
N ASP A 139 27.12 -21.68 -5.32
CA ASP A 139 27.53 -22.95 -4.76
C ASP A 139 28.75 -22.78 -3.86
N GLN A 140 28.71 -23.40 -2.68
CA GLN A 140 29.71 -23.32 -1.63
C GLN A 140 30.90 -24.25 -1.91
N PHE A 141 31.40 -24.19 -3.14
CA PHE A 141 32.69 -24.74 -3.55
C PHE A 141 33.64 -23.57 -3.79
N LEU A 142 34.34 -23.17 -2.73
CA LEU A 142 35.13 -21.94 -2.69
C LEU A 142 36.62 -22.26 -2.74
N SER A 143 37.38 -21.49 -3.53
CA SER A 143 38.84 -21.63 -3.61
C SER A 143 39.57 -20.37 -3.20
N TYR A 144 40.78 -20.53 -2.69
CA TYR A 144 41.71 -19.43 -2.41
C TYR A 144 42.93 -19.49 -3.35
N GLU A 145 43.57 -18.34 -3.59
CA GLU A 145 44.74 -18.13 -4.46
C GLU A 145 44.61 -18.61 -5.93
N GLY A 146 43.41 -18.96 -6.36
CA GLY A 146 43.15 -19.46 -7.70
C GLY A 146 41.78 -20.09 -7.83
N THR A 147 41.61 -20.85 -8.90
CA THR A 147 40.40 -21.61 -9.22
C THR A 147 40.78 -23.05 -9.52
N LEU A 148 39.97 -23.99 -9.10
CA LEU A 148 40.16 -25.41 -9.39
C LEU A 148 38.85 -26.07 -9.82
N THR A 149 38.96 -27.17 -10.56
CA THR A 149 37.81 -27.99 -10.94
C THR A 149 37.92 -29.31 -10.21
N GLY A 150 36.89 -29.69 -9.46
CA GLY A 150 36.85 -30.97 -8.78
C GLY A 150 36.88 -32.13 -9.78
N THR A 151 37.57 -33.22 -9.46
CA THR A 151 37.60 -34.41 -10.30
C THR A 151 36.19 -34.99 -10.44
N SER A 152 35.77 -35.28 -11.67
CA SER A 152 34.40 -35.76 -11.94
C SER A 152 34.08 -37.03 -11.13
N GLY A 153 32.99 -36.96 -10.35
CA GLY A 153 32.53 -38.06 -9.49
C GLY A 153 33.24 -38.19 -8.15
N ASP A 154 34.06 -37.20 -7.76
CA ASP A 154 34.76 -37.15 -6.48
C ASP A 154 34.13 -36.10 -5.55
N GLY A 155 33.44 -36.56 -4.49
CA GLY A 155 32.73 -35.71 -3.52
C GLY A 155 31.57 -34.89 -4.09
N CYS A 156 31.01 -33.98 -3.28
CA CYS A 156 29.85 -33.16 -3.67
C CYS A 156 30.14 -32.11 -4.76
N ALA A 157 31.41 -31.77 -4.99
CA ALA A 157 31.84 -30.80 -6.01
C ALA A 157 32.56 -31.48 -7.18
N GLY A 158 32.36 -32.80 -7.35
CA GLY A 158 33.03 -33.60 -8.37
C GLY A 158 32.60 -33.23 -9.79
N GLY A 159 33.43 -32.46 -10.49
CA GLY A 159 33.19 -31.92 -11.84
C GLY A 159 32.79 -30.45 -11.84
N GLU A 160 32.56 -29.85 -10.67
CA GLU A 160 32.26 -28.44 -10.52
C GLU A 160 33.52 -27.59 -10.57
N THR A 161 33.40 -26.32 -10.94
CA THR A 161 34.50 -25.35 -10.86
C THR A 161 34.30 -24.44 -9.67
N SER A 162 35.33 -24.28 -8.85
CA SER A 162 35.27 -23.48 -7.63
C SER A 162 35.09 -21.99 -7.93
N THR A 163 34.43 -21.30 -7.00
CA THR A 163 34.35 -19.84 -6.99
C THR A 163 35.52 -19.29 -6.18
N PRO A 164 36.39 -18.43 -6.74
CA PRO A 164 37.49 -17.85 -5.97
C PRO A 164 36.95 -16.84 -4.96
N ILE A 165 37.40 -16.92 -3.70
CA ILE A 165 36.95 -16.00 -2.63
C ILE A 165 37.42 -14.56 -2.88
N GLY A 166 38.53 -14.35 -3.59
CA GLY A 166 39.04 -13.04 -3.99
C GLY A 166 39.91 -12.33 -2.95
N ALA A 167 39.76 -12.65 -1.66
CA ALA A 167 40.76 -12.36 -0.62
C ALA A 167 41.79 -13.50 -0.53
N ASP A 168 43.02 -13.23 -0.07
CA ASP A 168 44.06 -14.26 0.06
C ASP A 168 45.06 -13.95 1.18
N GLU A 169 45.75 -15.01 1.62
CA GLU A 169 46.83 -15.04 2.61
C GLU A 169 48.19 -15.34 1.96
N SER A 170 48.32 -15.16 0.63
CA SER A 170 49.54 -15.47 -0.14
C SER A 170 50.77 -14.67 0.31
N THR A 171 50.52 -13.53 0.95
CA THR A 171 51.48 -12.86 1.82
C THR A 171 51.13 -13.23 3.26
N PRO A 172 51.82 -14.22 3.87
CA PRO A 172 51.33 -14.86 5.09
C PRO A 172 51.12 -13.86 6.23
N PRO A 173 49.89 -13.74 6.76
CA PRO A 173 49.58 -12.82 7.84
C PRO A 173 50.16 -13.30 9.19
N PRO A 174 50.27 -12.41 10.20
CA PRO A 174 50.54 -12.83 11.58
C PRO A 174 49.48 -13.80 12.10
N VAL A 175 49.86 -14.68 13.04
CA VAL A 175 48.91 -15.55 13.74
C VAL A 175 47.80 -14.72 14.40
N GLY A 176 46.54 -15.14 14.18
CA GLY A 176 45.35 -14.47 14.70
C GLY A 176 44.68 -13.52 13.70
N GLU A 177 45.10 -13.52 12.44
CA GLU A 177 44.39 -12.87 11.32
C GLU A 177 43.83 -13.93 10.36
N SER A 178 42.75 -13.61 9.65
CA SER A 178 42.02 -14.50 8.74
C SER A 178 41.36 -13.71 7.60
N VAL A 179 41.00 -14.38 6.52
CA VAL A 179 40.04 -13.84 5.54
C VAL A 179 38.62 -14.14 6.00
N GLN A 180 37.72 -13.17 5.88
CA GLN A 180 36.37 -13.25 6.47
C GLN A 180 35.34 -12.47 5.62
N LEU A 181 34.06 -12.82 5.73
CA LEU A 181 32.96 -12.15 5.02
C LEU A 181 32.51 -10.87 5.74
N GLU A 182 32.40 -9.75 5.01
CA GLU A 182 31.84 -8.48 5.49
C GLU A 182 30.59 -8.11 4.67
N GLY A 183 29.63 -7.42 5.28
CA GLY A 183 28.38 -7.01 4.62
C GLY A 183 27.14 -7.23 5.50
N SER A 184 25.96 -6.96 4.95
CA SER A 184 24.69 -7.16 5.65
C SER A 184 23.72 -7.90 4.76
N GLY A 185 23.11 -8.97 5.25
CA GLY A 185 22.12 -9.71 4.48
C GLY A 185 21.73 -11.07 5.05
N THR A 186 21.20 -11.90 4.18
CA THR A 186 20.52 -13.18 4.50
C THR A 186 21.11 -14.35 3.71
N ALA A 187 21.93 -14.10 2.71
CA ALA A 187 22.56 -15.14 1.89
C ALA A 187 24.02 -14.81 1.59
N TYR A 188 24.81 -15.82 1.20
CA TYR A 188 26.23 -15.68 0.88
C TYR A 188 26.55 -14.51 -0.06
N THR A 189 25.71 -14.28 -1.08
CA THR A 189 25.92 -13.23 -2.08
C THR A 189 25.75 -11.80 -1.57
N ASP A 190 25.21 -11.62 -0.36
CA ASP A 190 25.06 -10.32 0.28
C ASP A 190 26.36 -9.86 0.97
N PHE A 191 27.34 -10.77 1.07
CA PHE A 191 28.61 -10.54 1.72
C PHE A 191 29.77 -10.56 0.71
N THR A 192 30.88 -9.93 1.09
CA THR A 192 32.12 -9.89 0.30
C THR A 192 33.29 -10.31 1.16
N TRP A 193 34.15 -11.18 0.64
CA TRP A 193 35.39 -11.58 1.32
C TRP A 193 36.35 -10.40 1.45
N THR A 194 36.89 -10.21 2.66
CA THR A 194 37.87 -9.19 3.00
C THR A 194 38.98 -9.79 3.85
N GLY A 195 40.05 -9.03 4.05
CA GLY A 195 41.20 -9.40 4.88
C GLY A 195 42.47 -9.76 4.12
N PRO A 196 43.51 -10.23 4.85
CA PRO A 196 43.44 -10.69 6.24
C PRO A 196 43.11 -9.60 7.27
N LEU A 197 42.27 -9.91 8.27
CA LEU A 197 41.88 -9.07 9.41
C LEU A 197 41.97 -9.88 10.69
N ALA A 198 41.93 -9.23 11.86
CA ALA A 198 41.88 -9.94 13.14
C ALA A 198 40.72 -10.96 13.16
N SER A 199 41.03 -12.22 13.47
CA SER A 199 40.07 -13.32 13.42
C SER A 199 38.89 -13.08 14.37
N THR A 200 37.70 -13.41 13.88
CA THR A 200 36.42 -13.25 14.58
C THR A 200 35.75 -14.58 14.89
N THR A 201 36.41 -15.70 14.62
CA THR A 201 35.96 -17.07 14.85
C THR A 201 35.08 -17.21 16.10
N GLY A 202 33.86 -17.71 15.91
CA GLY A 202 32.83 -17.91 16.93
C GLY A 202 31.92 -16.71 17.13
N THR A 203 32.11 -15.61 16.41
CA THR A 203 31.25 -14.41 16.39
C THR A 203 31.13 -13.87 14.97
N PRO A 204 30.05 -13.14 14.62
CA PRO A 204 29.95 -12.50 13.30
C PRO A 204 31.20 -11.69 12.98
N SER A 205 31.62 -11.76 11.71
CA SER A 205 32.83 -11.10 11.22
C SER A 205 32.77 -9.58 11.38
N ALA A 206 33.93 -8.92 11.39
CA ALA A 206 33.98 -7.48 11.57
C ALA A 206 33.24 -6.77 10.41
N GLY A 207 32.18 -6.03 10.75
CA GLY A 207 31.32 -5.37 9.75
C GLY A 207 30.24 -6.27 9.15
N GLN A 208 30.05 -7.49 9.67
CA GLN A 208 29.02 -8.41 9.24
C GLN A 208 27.71 -8.28 10.04
N THR A 209 26.58 -8.22 9.34
CA THR A 209 25.23 -8.29 9.93
C THR A 209 24.43 -9.42 9.29
N LEU A 210 24.01 -10.40 10.09
CA LEU A 210 23.23 -11.56 9.68
C LEU A 210 21.73 -11.35 10.00
N SER A 211 20.79 -11.67 9.10
CA SER A 211 19.34 -11.36 9.25
C SER A 211 18.37 -12.39 8.62
N GLY A 212 18.31 -13.61 9.12
CA GLY A 212 17.53 -14.74 8.58
C GLY A 212 16.04 -14.69 8.88
N SER A 213 15.25 -15.45 8.11
CA SER A 213 13.80 -15.49 8.22
C SER A 213 13.34 -16.68 9.08
N VAL A 214 12.95 -16.41 10.33
CA VAL A 214 12.27 -17.37 11.21
C VAL A 214 10.76 -17.18 11.07
N THR A 215 9.98 -18.25 10.91
CA THR A 215 8.51 -18.19 11.04
C THR A 215 8.07 -18.69 12.40
N ILE A 216 7.35 -17.87 13.17
CA ILE A 216 6.72 -18.26 14.45
C ILE A 216 5.20 -18.08 14.40
N THR A 217 4.50 -18.77 15.29
CA THR A 217 3.04 -18.73 15.38
C THR A 217 2.55 -18.04 16.66
N VAL A 218 1.42 -17.33 16.56
CA VAL A 218 0.73 -16.67 17.69
C VAL A 218 -0.72 -17.11 17.75
N ASP A 219 -1.20 -17.50 18.93
CA ASP A 219 -2.57 -17.98 19.17
C ASP A 219 -2.96 -17.61 20.61
N ASP A 220 -4.04 -16.82 20.78
CA ASP A 220 -4.44 -16.31 22.10
C ASP A 220 -4.93 -17.41 23.05
N ASP A 221 -5.41 -18.54 22.52
CA ASP A 221 -5.95 -19.64 23.32
C ASP A 221 -5.40 -21.04 23.00
N GLY A 222 -4.60 -21.19 21.95
CA GLY A 222 -4.08 -22.47 21.47
C GLY A 222 -2.58 -22.72 21.67
N PRO A 223 -2.03 -23.75 20.99
CA PRO A 223 -0.71 -24.31 21.29
C PRO A 223 0.46 -23.62 20.56
N ALA A 224 0.25 -22.41 20.03
CA ALA A 224 1.26 -21.68 19.28
C ALA A 224 2.50 -21.32 20.13
N ASP A 225 3.53 -20.81 19.47
CA ASP A 225 4.79 -20.45 20.11
C ASP A 225 4.60 -19.33 21.15
N TYR A 226 3.69 -18.39 20.87
CA TYR A 226 3.33 -17.28 21.74
C TYR A 226 1.81 -17.07 21.81
N ALA A 227 1.36 -16.47 22.91
CA ALA A 227 -0.05 -16.09 23.10
C ALA A 227 -0.33 -14.58 22.92
N SER A 228 0.71 -13.78 22.69
CA SER A 228 0.63 -12.34 22.46
C SER A 228 1.47 -11.98 21.25
N ILE A 229 0.92 -11.11 20.40
CA ILE A 229 1.58 -10.60 19.20
C ILE A 229 2.81 -9.79 19.61
N GLN A 230 2.69 -8.91 20.62
CA GLN A 230 3.83 -8.12 21.07
C GLN A 230 4.96 -9.00 21.62
N THR A 231 4.63 -10.04 22.38
CA THR A 231 5.64 -10.95 22.92
C THR A 231 6.39 -11.70 21.81
N ALA A 232 5.70 -12.08 20.75
CA ALA A 232 6.29 -12.69 19.57
C ALA A 232 7.24 -11.72 18.85
N ILE A 233 6.81 -10.47 18.61
CA ILE A 233 7.65 -9.40 18.03
C ILE A 233 8.91 -9.19 18.86
N ASP A 234 8.78 -9.09 20.20
CA ASP A 234 9.90 -8.86 21.10
C ASP A 234 10.94 -9.98 21.03
N ALA A 235 10.49 -11.23 20.80
CA ALA A 235 11.33 -12.42 20.82
C ALA A 235 12.09 -12.68 19.51
N VAL A 236 11.55 -12.29 18.36
CA VAL A 236 12.19 -12.56 17.06
C VAL A 236 13.22 -11.50 16.66
N GLY A 237 14.15 -11.92 15.80
CA GLY A 237 15.06 -11.02 15.09
C GLY A 237 14.39 -10.35 13.88
N PRO A 238 15.00 -9.27 13.34
CA PRO A 238 14.56 -8.67 12.08
C PRO A 238 14.53 -9.68 10.92
N GLY A 239 13.60 -9.54 9.98
CA GLY A 239 13.40 -10.43 8.83
C GLY A 239 12.48 -11.63 9.10
N ALA A 240 12.02 -11.80 10.35
CA ALA A 240 11.12 -12.87 10.73
C ALA A 240 9.69 -12.68 10.22
N THR A 241 8.99 -13.80 10.03
CA THR A 241 7.56 -13.86 9.76
C THR A 241 6.81 -14.30 11.02
N ILE A 242 5.75 -13.59 11.38
CA ILE A 242 4.87 -13.92 12.51
C ILE A 242 3.48 -14.22 11.94
N GLN A 243 3.05 -15.47 12.06
CA GLN A 243 1.71 -15.92 11.67
C GLN A 243 0.79 -15.87 12.89
N VAL A 244 -0.21 -15.00 12.83
CA VAL A 244 -1.20 -14.80 13.89
C VAL A 244 -2.47 -15.55 13.50
N LEU A 245 -2.88 -16.50 14.35
CA LEU A 245 -4.07 -17.30 14.14
C LEU A 245 -5.35 -16.52 14.46
N GLU A 246 -6.51 -17.07 14.10
CA GLU A 246 -7.80 -16.47 14.44
C GLU A 246 -7.94 -16.30 15.96
N GLY A 247 -8.42 -15.15 16.43
CA GLY A 247 -8.42 -14.86 17.87
C GLY A 247 -8.72 -13.41 18.22
N PHE A 248 -8.83 -13.12 19.52
CA PHE A 248 -9.00 -11.76 20.05
C PHE A 248 -7.78 -11.34 20.87
N TYR A 249 -7.01 -10.40 20.32
CA TYR A 249 -5.76 -9.93 20.89
C TYR A 249 -5.98 -8.58 21.57
N ALA A 250 -6.29 -8.62 22.87
CA ALA A 250 -6.51 -7.45 23.72
C ALA A 250 -5.18 -6.77 24.11
N GLU A 251 -4.44 -6.28 23.12
CA GLU A 251 -3.16 -5.61 23.26
C GLU A 251 -2.99 -4.51 22.20
N SER A 252 -2.13 -3.52 22.50
CA SER A 252 -1.57 -2.66 21.46
C SER A 252 -0.30 -3.30 20.91
N VAL A 253 -0.08 -3.15 19.60
CA VAL A 253 1.05 -3.76 18.89
C VAL A 253 1.98 -2.67 18.37
N THR A 254 3.27 -2.78 18.68
CA THR A 254 4.32 -1.94 18.12
C THR A 254 5.30 -2.83 17.34
N VAL A 255 5.44 -2.57 16.04
CA VAL A 255 6.39 -3.26 15.15
C VAL A 255 7.62 -2.38 15.01
N ASP A 256 8.65 -2.67 15.80
CA ASP A 256 9.86 -1.84 15.95
C ASP A 256 11.11 -2.38 15.26
N LYS A 257 10.94 -3.44 14.47
CA LYS A 257 11.98 -4.07 13.63
C LYS A 257 11.34 -4.59 12.34
N GLN A 258 12.16 -4.75 11.29
CA GLN A 258 11.74 -5.33 10.00
C GLN A 258 11.08 -6.70 10.23
N LEU A 259 9.81 -6.86 9.85
CA LEU A 259 9.02 -8.09 10.07
C LEU A 259 7.93 -8.24 9.02
N THR A 260 7.55 -9.48 8.74
CA THR A 260 6.27 -9.81 8.11
C THR A 260 5.29 -10.29 9.19
N LEU A 261 4.15 -9.62 9.35
CA LEU A 261 3.04 -10.02 10.21
C LEU A 261 1.88 -10.45 9.32
N GLU A 262 1.46 -11.70 9.46
CA GLU A 262 0.35 -12.29 8.69
C GLU A 262 -0.80 -12.66 9.64
N GLY A 263 -1.96 -12.03 9.44
CA GLY A 263 -3.22 -12.49 10.01
C GLY A 263 -3.85 -13.61 9.19
N PRO A 264 -4.97 -14.19 9.64
CA PRO A 264 -5.62 -15.35 8.98
C PRO A 264 -6.08 -15.07 7.54
N ASN A 265 -6.25 -13.80 7.19
CA ASN A 265 -6.70 -13.37 5.88
C ASN A 265 -5.59 -12.69 5.07
N ALA A 266 -4.32 -13.02 5.34
CA ALA A 266 -3.21 -12.57 4.53
C ALA A 266 -3.44 -12.90 3.04
N GLY A 267 -3.19 -11.93 2.16
CA GLY A 267 -3.47 -12.03 0.72
C GLY A 267 -4.96 -12.02 0.33
N THR A 268 -5.89 -11.73 1.25
CA THR A 268 -7.34 -11.63 0.96
C THR A 268 -7.84 -10.21 1.21
N PRO A 269 -8.28 -9.44 0.18
CA PRO A 269 -8.68 -8.03 0.36
C PRO A 269 -9.68 -7.80 1.50
N GLY A 270 -9.57 -6.64 2.18
CA GLY A 270 -10.38 -6.30 3.34
C GLY A 270 -11.89 -6.21 3.04
N ASP A 271 -12.27 -5.96 1.78
CA ASP A 271 -13.65 -5.91 1.31
C ASP A 271 -14.17 -7.24 0.73
N ALA A 272 -13.30 -8.25 0.60
CA ALA A 272 -13.65 -9.57 0.11
C ALA A 272 -14.43 -10.40 1.14
N THR A 273 -14.82 -11.61 0.74
CA THR A 273 -15.33 -12.62 1.68
C THR A 273 -14.16 -13.25 2.42
N ARG A 274 -14.12 -13.07 3.74
CA ARG A 274 -12.99 -13.43 4.61
C ARG A 274 -13.35 -14.58 5.57
N SER A 275 -12.34 -15.29 6.07
CA SER A 275 -12.49 -16.25 7.17
C SER A 275 -12.55 -15.52 8.53
N SER A 276 -12.49 -16.26 9.63
CA SER A 276 -12.32 -15.65 10.95
C SER A 276 -11.06 -14.76 10.98
N GLU A 277 -11.08 -13.75 11.85
CA GLU A 277 -10.02 -12.75 11.94
C GLU A 277 -9.11 -12.98 13.15
N ALA A 278 -7.87 -12.47 13.05
CA ALA A 278 -7.10 -12.05 14.21
C ALA A 278 -7.48 -10.60 14.51
N THR A 279 -8.35 -10.39 15.50
CA THR A 279 -8.80 -9.04 15.88
C THR A 279 -7.85 -8.45 16.92
N ILE A 280 -7.16 -7.36 16.57
CA ILE A 280 -6.35 -6.55 17.48
C ILE A 280 -7.24 -5.50 18.12
N GLU A 281 -7.51 -5.62 19.42
CA GLU A 281 -8.32 -4.68 20.21
C GLU A 281 -7.45 -3.58 20.85
N GLY A 282 -6.51 -3.05 20.08
CA GLY A 282 -5.59 -2.00 20.49
C GLY A 282 -5.03 -1.25 19.29
N GLN A 283 -4.20 -0.25 19.58
CA GLN A 283 -3.54 0.52 18.53
C GLN A 283 -2.40 -0.30 17.90
N VAL A 284 -2.24 -0.20 16.59
CA VAL A 284 -1.08 -0.72 15.86
C VAL A 284 -0.16 0.44 15.48
N VAL A 285 1.13 0.34 15.81
CA VAL A 285 2.16 1.31 15.44
C VAL A 285 3.31 0.57 14.75
N ILE A 286 3.57 0.89 13.49
CA ILE A 286 4.71 0.38 12.72
C ILE A 286 5.80 1.44 12.75
N SER A 287 6.95 1.16 13.35
CA SER A 287 8.05 2.13 13.51
C SER A 287 9.38 1.70 12.89
N ALA A 288 9.41 0.56 12.20
CA ALA A 288 10.57 0.08 11.46
C ALA A 288 10.26 -0.06 9.96
N SER A 289 11.31 0.09 9.15
CA SER A 289 11.25 -0.11 7.70
C SER A 289 11.06 -1.57 7.34
N ASP A 290 10.71 -1.82 6.08
CA ASP A 290 10.55 -3.17 5.50
C ASP A 290 9.54 -4.05 6.26
N VAL A 291 8.47 -3.43 6.77
CA VAL A 291 7.41 -4.15 7.48
C VAL A 291 6.27 -4.48 6.54
N VAL A 292 5.86 -5.74 6.52
CA VAL A 292 4.60 -6.18 5.90
C VAL A 292 3.59 -6.48 7.00
N PHE A 293 2.43 -5.82 6.96
CA PHE A 293 1.31 -6.04 7.85
C PHE A 293 0.09 -6.44 7.01
N ASP A 294 -0.22 -7.73 7.00
CA ASP A 294 -1.14 -8.34 6.03
C ASP A 294 -2.28 -9.10 6.74
N GLY A 295 -3.54 -8.80 6.40
CA GLY A 295 -4.64 -9.73 6.68
C GLY A 295 -5.27 -9.67 8.07
N PHE A 296 -5.14 -8.56 8.79
CA PHE A 296 -5.69 -8.40 10.15
C PHE A 296 -7.07 -7.71 10.19
N ASP A 297 -7.71 -7.78 11.36
CA ASP A 297 -8.82 -6.90 11.76
C ASP A 297 -8.35 -6.02 12.94
N VAL A 298 -8.40 -4.70 12.79
CA VAL A 298 -7.95 -3.72 13.79
C VAL A 298 -9.16 -2.92 14.25
N ALA A 299 -9.54 -3.12 15.51
CA ALA A 299 -10.71 -2.51 16.13
C ALA A 299 -10.35 -1.99 17.54
N PRO A 300 -9.58 -0.90 17.65
CA PRO A 300 -9.12 -0.38 18.93
C PRO A 300 -10.30 0.17 19.75
N PRO A 301 -10.17 0.23 21.09
CA PRO A 301 -11.11 0.96 21.91
C PRO A 301 -11.11 2.46 21.57
N PRO A 302 -12.14 3.23 22.01
CA PRO A 302 -12.21 4.66 21.77
C PRO A 302 -10.93 5.40 22.17
N ALA A 303 -10.41 6.25 21.29
CA ALA A 303 -9.21 7.03 21.55
C ALA A 303 -9.38 7.96 22.76
N THR A 304 -8.51 7.85 23.75
CA THR A 304 -8.56 8.69 24.96
C THR A 304 -7.50 9.79 24.99
N SER A 305 -6.56 9.77 24.04
CA SER A 305 -5.48 10.74 23.89
C SER A 305 -5.04 10.87 22.42
N ASN A 306 -4.31 11.93 22.10
CA ASN A 306 -3.73 12.12 20.76
C ASN A 306 -2.83 10.95 20.34
N ALA A 307 -2.09 10.37 21.27
CA ALA A 307 -1.18 9.25 20.99
C ALA A 307 -1.94 8.01 20.51
N THR A 308 -3.21 7.87 20.92
CA THR A 308 -4.09 6.75 20.60
C THR A 308 -5.15 7.11 19.56
N ALA A 309 -5.04 8.25 18.88
CA ALA A 309 -6.07 8.78 17.97
C ALA A 309 -5.96 8.23 16.53
N GLU A 310 -5.06 7.26 16.32
CA GLU A 310 -4.79 6.64 15.02
C GLU A 310 -4.86 5.14 15.25
N ALA A 311 -5.79 4.43 14.59
CA ALA A 311 -5.99 3.01 14.83
C ALA A 311 -4.79 2.17 14.36
N LEU A 312 -4.30 2.48 13.15
CA LEU A 312 -3.07 1.93 12.58
C LEU A 312 -2.19 3.09 12.08
N ARG A 313 -0.99 3.20 12.63
CA ARG A 313 -0.03 4.24 12.29
C ARG A 313 1.25 3.65 11.71
N VAL A 314 1.62 4.05 10.51
CA VAL A 314 3.00 3.99 10.03
C VAL A 314 3.73 5.22 10.58
N GLY A 315 4.80 4.95 11.34
CA GLY A 315 5.52 5.82 12.27
C GLY A 315 6.22 7.00 11.59
N THR A 316 7.24 7.60 12.22
CA THR A 316 7.77 8.91 11.77
C THR A 316 8.85 8.87 10.69
N ALA A 317 9.50 7.73 10.51
CA ALA A 317 10.67 7.54 9.65
C ALA A 317 10.83 6.11 9.02
N PRO A 318 9.89 5.14 9.14
CA PRO A 318 10.10 3.85 8.48
C PRO A 318 9.86 3.97 6.96
N ASP A 319 10.63 3.21 6.19
CA ASP A 319 10.52 3.13 4.72
C ASP A 319 10.00 1.74 4.30
N ASP A 320 9.52 1.60 3.07
CA ASP A 320 9.15 0.31 2.48
C ASP A 320 8.11 -0.49 3.32
N VAL A 321 7.18 0.23 3.95
CA VAL A 321 6.11 -0.39 4.77
C VAL A 321 4.90 -0.74 3.91
N VAL A 322 4.41 -1.97 4.03
CA VAL A 322 3.20 -2.45 3.36
C VAL A 322 2.12 -2.75 4.40
N VAL A 323 1.01 -2.02 4.35
CA VAL A 323 -0.23 -2.31 5.10
C VAL A 323 -1.26 -2.80 4.08
N THR A 324 -1.62 -4.07 4.14
CA THR A 324 -2.49 -4.67 3.13
C THR A 324 -3.52 -5.64 3.67
N ASN A 325 -4.61 -5.83 2.91
CA ASN A 325 -5.66 -6.80 3.20
C ASN A 325 -6.24 -6.68 4.62
N THR A 326 -6.15 -5.48 5.22
CA THR A 326 -6.48 -5.25 6.62
C THR A 326 -7.84 -4.56 6.71
N VAL A 327 -8.64 -4.97 7.69
CA VAL A 327 -9.87 -4.28 8.07
C VAL A 327 -9.58 -3.36 9.24
N VAL A 328 -9.82 -2.06 9.11
CA VAL A 328 -9.77 -1.10 10.22
C VAL A 328 -11.18 -0.57 10.46
N ARG A 329 -11.75 -0.78 11.65
CA ARG A 329 -13.16 -0.48 11.88
C ARG A 329 -13.51 -0.05 13.29
N ASP A 330 -14.71 0.55 13.38
CA ASP A 330 -15.43 0.82 14.63
C ASP A 330 -14.60 1.63 15.63
N PHE A 331 -13.88 2.62 15.12
CA PHE A 331 -12.97 3.45 15.88
C PHE A 331 -13.55 4.84 16.10
N GLU A 332 -13.73 5.17 17.37
CA GLU A 332 -14.27 6.44 17.84
C GLU A 332 -13.34 7.09 18.86
N GLU A 333 -13.77 8.20 19.45
CA GLU A 333 -13.01 8.89 20.48
C GLU A 333 -13.76 8.93 21.81
N SER A 334 -13.02 9.04 22.91
CA SER A 334 -13.56 9.29 24.24
C SER A 334 -12.65 10.23 25.05
N GLY A 335 -12.82 11.53 24.83
CA GLY A 335 -12.24 12.57 25.67
C GLY A 335 -11.21 13.44 24.97
N LEU A 336 -11.06 13.35 23.64
CA LEU A 336 -10.03 14.08 22.93
C LEU A 336 -10.18 15.61 23.03
N PRO A 337 -9.06 16.36 23.01
CA PRO A 337 -9.11 17.81 22.86
C PRO A 337 -9.91 18.21 21.62
N PRO A 338 -10.65 19.33 21.64
CA PRO A 338 -11.61 19.64 20.59
C PRO A 338 -11.05 19.65 19.17
N TRP A 339 -9.81 20.08 18.97
CA TRP A 339 -9.21 20.24 17.62
C TRP A 339 -8.57 18.96 17.06
N GLU A 340 -8.60 17.86 17.81
CA GLU A 340 -7.94 16.62 17.40
C GLU A 340 -8.86 15.78 16.52
N GLY A 341 -8.28 15.18 15.48
CA GLY A 341 -8.97 14.24 14.60
C GLY A 341 -8.60 12.79 14.92
N LEU A 342 -9.44 11.87 14.44
CA LEU A 342 -9.15 10.45 14.37
C LEU A 342 -8.58 10.06 13.00
N GLY A 343 -7.74 9.04 12.98
CA GLY A 343 -7.26 8.38 11.76
C GLY A 343 -7.52 6.88 11.79
N GLY A 344 -8.00 6.32 10.68
CA GLY A 344 -8.04 4.87 10.48
C GLY A 344 -6.64 4.33 10.23
N ILE A 345 -6.14 4.54 9.00
CA ILE A 345 -4.76 4.24 8.62
C ILE A 345 -4.02 5.56 8.36
N VAL A 346 -2.89 5.77 9.01
CA VAL A 346 -2.10 7.00 8.89
C VAL A 346 -0.65 6.69 8.55
N ALA A 347 -0.17 7.19 7.41
CA ALA A 347 1.24 7.30 7.11
C ALA A 347 1.74 8.69 7.54
N PHE A 348 2.56 8.75 8.59
CA PHE A 348 2.94 10.01 9.25
C PHE A 348 4.42 10.34 9.08
N GLY A 349 4.80 11.08 8.04
CA GLY A 349 6.15 11.61 7.88
C GLY A 349 6.44 12.70 8.91
N GLY A 350 6.98 12.33 10.07
CA GLY A 350 7.10 13.22 11.24
C GLY A 350 8.41 14.01 11.33
N ASN A 351 9.37 13.69 10.46
CA ASN A 351 10.72 14.24 10.46
C ASN A 351 10.93 15.16 9.24
N SER A 352 11.33 16.41 9.48
CA SER A 352 11.54 17.38 8.38
C SER A 352 12.77 17.11 7.51
N SER A 353 13.68 16.25 7.99
CA SER A 353 14.97 15.99 7.37
C SER A 353 15.09 14.60 6.77
N ASP A 354 14.08 13.76 6.98
CA ASP A 354 14.05 12.35 6.63
C ASP A 354 12.63 12.05 6.20
N ALA A 355 12.44 11.69 4.94
CA ALA A 355 11.11 11.30 4.46
C ALA A 355 10.81 9.90 4.98
N ILE A 356 9.53 9.55 4.94
CA ILE A 356 9.12 8.15 4.89
C ILE A 356 8.96 7.82 3.42
N ASP A 357 9.71 6.86 2.92
CA ASP A 357 9.73 6.48 1.52
C ASP A 357 8.88 5.21 1.28
N ASP A 358 8.14 5.18 0.17
CA ASP A 358 7.54 3.99 -0.44
C ASP A 358 6.54 3.20 0.45
N VAL A 359 5.74 3.91 1.27
CA VAL A 359 4.64 3.29 2.03
C VAL A 359 3.51 2.84 1.11
N THR A 360 3.12 1.57 1.19
CA THR A 360 1.98 0.99 0.49
C THR A 360 0.81 0.72 1.45
N ILE A 361 -0.35 1.29 1.15
CA ILE A 361 -1.63 1.03 1.80
C ILE A 361 -2.55 0.45 0.73
N ALA A 362 -2.66 -0.87 0.67
CA ALA A 362 -3.32 -1.57 -0.45
C ALA A 362 -4.41 -2.55 -0.03
N ASP A 363 -5.54 -2.59 -0.74
CA ASP A 363 -6.59 -3.61 -0.57
C ASP A 363 -7.16 -3.68 0.87
N ASN A 364 -7.12 -2.56 1.60
CA ASN A 364 -7.65 -2.47 2.95
C ASN A 364 -9.13 -2.06 2.94
N LYS A 365 -9.83 -2.35 4.04
CA LYS A 365 -11.17 -1.84 4.30
C LYS A 365 -11.18 -0.99 5.56
N VAL A 366 -11.39 0.32 5.41
CA VAL A 366 -11.45 1.27 6.51
C VAL A 366 -12.89 1.76 6.67
N GLN A 367 -13.52 1.53 7.82
CA GLN A 367 -14.93 1.92 7.99
C GLN A 367 -15.36 2.30 9.40
N ASN A 368 -16.51 2.98 9.49
CA ASN A 368 -17.18 3.32 10.74
C ASN A 368 -16.27 4.12 11.70
N LEU A 369 -15.71 5.21 11.20
CA LEU A 369 -14.85 6.10 11.98
C LEU A 369 -15.63 7.31 12.44
N ASN A 370 -15.62 7.60 13.74
CA ASN A 370 -16.41 8.70 14.31
C ASN A 370 -15.63 9.58 15.28
N GLY A 371 -15.34 10.81 14.88
CA GLY A 371 -14.74 11.84 15.72
C GLY A 371 -15.78 12.61 16.56
N ARG A 372 -15.49 13.88 16.89
CA ARG A 372 -16.36 14.77 17.67
C ARG A 372 -17.10 15.81 16.84
N ASP A 373 -18.29 16.17 17.32
CA ASP A 373 -19.17 17.21 16.79
C ASP A 373 -18.70 18.66 17.06
N THR A 374 -17.81 18.86 18.04
CA THR A 374 -17.54 20.23 18.53
C THR A 374 -16.39 20.94 17.81
N LYS A 375 -15.32 20.26 17.40
CA LYS A 375 -14.22 20.77 16.53
C LYS A 375 -13.32 19.67 15.91
N GLY A 376 -13.57 18.39 16.22
CA GLY A 376 -12.71 17.27 15.87
C GLY A 376 -13.12 16.62 14.56
N GLY A 377 -12.22 15.81 14.00
CA GLY A 377 -12.40 15.19 12.69
C GLY A 377 -12.24 13.69 12.65
N ALA A 378 -12.44 13.12 11.46
CA ALA A 378 -12.08 11.75 11.16
C ALA A 378 -11.50 11.67 9.75
N ALA A 379 -10.41 10.94 9.58
CA ALA A 379 -9.85 10.57 8.29
C ALA A 379 -9.82 9.04 8.18
N GLY A 380 -10.34 8.49 7.08
CA GLY A 380 -10.20 7.08 6.75
C GLY A 380 -8.73 6.71 6.57
N ILE A 381 -8.14 7.21 5.49
CA ILE A 381 -6.72 7.08 5.19
C ILE A 381 -6.10 8.47 5.11
N SER A 382 -4.95 8.65 5.77
CA SER A 382 -4.21 9.92 5.72
C SER A 382 -2.75 9.68 5.38
N VAL A 383 -2.30 10.27 4.27
CA VAL A 383 -0.88 10.43 3.95
C VAL A 383 -0.48 11.84 4.38
N GLN A 384 0.35 11.94 5.42
CA GLN A 384 0.60 13.24 6.04
C GLN A 384 2.06 13.50 6.45
N GLY A 385 2.50 14.74 6.25
CA GLY A 385 3.84 15.18 6.61
C GLY A 385 4.87 14.88 5.51
N HIS A 386 6.11 14.56 5.88
CA HIS A 386 7.20 14.29 4.94
C HIS A 386 7.17 12.83 4.47
N VAL A 387 6.37 12.55 3.45
CA VAL A 387 6.20 11.20 2.87
C VAL A 387 6.49 11.28 1.38
N ASP A 388 7.35 10.41 0.85
CA ASP A 388 7.63 10.30 -0.58
C ASP A 388 7.18 8.93 -1.12
N GLY A 389 6.66 8.90 -2.34
CA GLY A 389 6.35 7.63 -3.03
C GLY A 389 5.19 6.81 -2.47
N ALA A 390 4.34 7.35 -1.60
CA ALA A 390 3.25 6.57 -1.00
C ALA A 390 2.23 6.07 -2.03
N THR A 391 1.86 4.79 -1.94
CA THR A 391 0.86 4.12 -2.76
C THR A 391 -0.38 3.82 -1.93
N VAL A 392 -1.54 4.35 -2.31
CA VAL A 392 -2.84 4.14 -1.65
C VAL A 392 -3.81 3.58 -2.69
N THR A 393 -3.91 2.24 -2.79
CA THR A 393 -4.62 1.60 -3.90
C THR A 393 -5.56 0.47 -3.51
N GLY A 394 -6.64 0.28 -4.27
CA GLY A 394 -7.57 -0.84 -4.04
C GLY A 394 -8.33 -0.79 -2.70
N ASN A 395 -8.24 0.31 -1.95
CA ASN A 395 -8.85 0.38 -0.61
C ASN A 395 -10.35 0.69 -0.72
N THR A 396 -11.14 0.09 0.17
CA THR A 396 -12.53 0.50 0.43
C THR A 396 -12.56 1.38 1.67
N VAL A 397 -13.01 2.63 1.55
CA VAL A 397 -13.17 3.57 2.67
C VAL A 397 -14.63 4.00 2.78
N ALA A 398 -15.30 3.67 3.88
CA ALA A 398 -16.73 3.89 4.03
C ALA A 398 -17.13 4.42 5.41
N ASN A 399 -18.25 5.14 5.51
CA ASN A 399 -18.84 5.57 6.78
C ASN A 399 -17.85 6.34 7.67
N VAL A 400 -17.26 7.41 7.12
CA VAL A 400 -16.34 8.28 7.88
C VAL A 400 -17.10 9.53 8.32
N GLY A 401 -17.00 9.85 9.61
CA GLY A 401 -17.63 11.00 10.25
C GLY A 401 -19.10 10.79 10.66
N MET A 402 -19.88 10.05 9.86
CA MET A 402 -21.23 9.53 10.18
C MET A 402 -22.18 10.57 10.84
N ASP A 403 -22.28 11.77 10.25
CA ASP A 403 -23.10 12.91 10.76
C ASP A 403 -22.78 13.38 12.19
N ALA A 404 -21.69 12.91 12.79
CA ALA A 404 -21.34 13.14 14.18
C ALA A 404 -20.01 13.90 14.34
N THR A 405 -19.26 14.10 13.25
CA THR A 405 -17.94 14.72 13.27
C THR A 405 -17.90 16.06 12.54
N THR A 406 -17.13 17.04 13.03
CA THR A 406 -17.08 18.40 12.44
C THR A 406 -16.62 18.37 10.98
N TRP A 407 -15.56 17.62 10.67
CA TRP A 407 -15.07 17.41 9.32
C TRP A 407 -14.75 15.93 9.11
N ALA A 408 -14.82 15.46 7.87
CA ALA A 408 -14.46 14.08 7.54
C ALA A 408 -13.70 14.02 6.23
N PHE A 409 -12.74 13.10 6.14
CA PHE A 409 -12.05 12.75 4.91
C PHE A 409 -12.12 11.24 4.67
N GLY A 410 -12.48 10.82 3.46
CA GLY A 410 -12.26 9.44 3.05
C GLY A 410 -10.76 9.17 2.96
N ILE A 411 -10.11 9.82 2.00
CA ILE A 411 -8.65 9.84 1.84
C ILE A 411 -8.17 11.29 1.84
N VAL A 412 -7.10 11.57 2.58
CA VAL A 412 -6.51 12.91 2.63
C VAL A 412 -5.00 12.87 2.44
N VAL A 413 -4.50 13.80 1.63
CA VAL A 413 -3.06 14.08 1.49
C VAL A 413 -2.81 15.47 2.08
N ARG A 414 -1.97 15.57 3.11
CA ARG A 414 -1.85 16.79 3.91
C ARG A 414 -0.46 17.04 4.49
N GLY A 415 -0.17 18.32 4.74
CA GLY A 415 0.96 18.70 5.58
C GLY A 415 0.67 18.47 7.06
N THR A 416 1.57 18.96 7.90
CA THR A 416 1.52 18.83 9.35
C THR A 416 2.01 20.12 10.02
N ASP A 417 1.61 20.36 11.27
CA ASP A 417 2.06 21.57 12.01
C ASP A 417 3.46 21.42 12.62
N ASN A 418 4.01 20.21 12.67
CA ASN A 418 5.34 19.94 13.23
C ASN A 418 6.49 20.43 12.32
N HIS A 419 6.27 20.52 11.00
CA HIS A 419 7.23 21.01 10.02
C HIS A 419 6.57 21.33 8.67
N GLY A 420 7.27 22.09 7.80
CA GLY A 420 6.73 22.52 6.50
C GLY A 420 6.91 21.56 5.33
N GLN A 421 7.41 20.33 5.55
CA GLN A 421 7.44 19.31 4.50
C GLN A 421 6.05 18.71 4.29
N THR A 422 5.80 18.29 3.06
CA THR A 422 4.51 17.76 2.63
C THR A 422 4.70 16.54 1.73
N PRO A 423 3.64 15.73 1.52
CA PRO A 423 3.78 14.52 0.72
C PRO A 423 4.10 14.77 -0.75
N THR A 424 4.95 13.93 -1.32
CA THR A 424 5.31 13.90 -2.74
C THR A 424 5.16 12.50 -3.32
N GLY A 425 5.04 12.39 -4.65
CA GLY A 425 5.00 11.07 -5.31
C GLY A 425 3.79 10.19 -5.00
N VAL A 426 2.70 10.72 -4.43
CA VAL A 426 1.57 9.90 -3.97
C VAL A 426 0.76 9.32 -5.15
N ASP A 427 0.50 8.01 -5.15
CA ASP A 427 -0.46 7.36 -6.04
C ASP A 427 -1.72 6.96 -5.27
N ALA A 428 -2.83 7.65 -5.50
CA ALA A 428 -4.13 7.35 -4.88
C ALA A 428 -5.11 6.84 -5.94
N SER A 429 -4.95 5.57 -6.36
CA SER A 429 -5.68 4.99 -7.48
C SER A 429 -6.49 3.74 -7.14
N GLY A 430 -7.61 3.52 -7.83
CA GLY A 430 -8.41 2.30 -7.68
C GLY A 430 -9.13 2.14 -6.33
N ASN A 431 -9.32 3.22 -5.56
CA ASN A 431 -10.01 3.16 -4.26
C ASN A 431 -11.54 3.35 -4.43
N ASP A 432 -12.32 2.73 -3.55
CA ASP A 432 -13.77 2.97 -3.44
C ASP A 432 -14.07 3.77 -2.16
N VAL A 433 -14.52 5.01 -2.32
CA VAL A 433 -14.81 5.92 -1.20
C VAL A 433 -16.30 6.22 -1.13
N SER A 434 -16.90 5.94 0.02
CA SER A 434 -18.33 6.15 0.20
C SER A 434 -18.74 6.68 1.57
N ALA A 435 -19.92 7.30 1.63
CA ALA A 435 -20.56 7.74 2.88
C ALA A 435 -19.62 8.55 3.80
N VAL A 436 -18.96 9.56 3.23
CA VAL A 436 -18.13 10.51 3.98
C VAL A 436 -18.98 11.73 4.31
N GLN A 437 -19.26 11.90 5.60
CA GLN A 437 -20.27 12.84 6.11
C GLN A 437 -19.76 13.64 7.30
N SER A 438 -20.30 14.82 7.51
CA SER A 438 -19.98 15.69 8.63
C SER A 438 -21.26 16.14 9.36
N VAL A 439 -21.13 16.76 10.53
CA VAL A 439 -22.31 17.31 11.22
C VAL A 439 -22.92 18.42 10.36
N PRO A 440 -24.21 18.32 9.95
CA PRO A 440 -24.86 19.27 9.04
C PRO A 440 -24.93 20.73 9.53
N ALA A 441 -24.65 20.97 10.82
CA ALA A 441 -24.69 22.28 11.46
C ALA A 441 -23.36 23.06 11.37
N THR A 442 -22.32 22.48 10.78
CA THR A 442 -20.99 23.08 10.71
C THR A 442 -20.70 23.65 9.32
N SER A 443 -19.67 24.51 9.19
CA SER A 443 -19.25 25.07 7.91
C SER A 443 -18.32 24.14 7.12
N THR A 444 -17.92 23.04 7.73
CA THR A 444 -17.08 21.97 7.16
C THR A 444 -17.98 20.87 6.63
N VAL A 445 -17.42 20.06 5.72
CA VAL A 445 -18.15 18.99 5.01
C VAL A 445 -17.36 17.68 5.07
N GLY A 446 -18.03 16.57 4.78
CA GLY A 446 -17.41 15.28 4.50
C GLY A 446 -16.86 15.23 3.08
N VAL A 447 -15.55 15.15 2.95
CA VAL A 447 -14.84 15.17 1.67
C VAL A 447 -14.36 13.77 1.31
N GLY A 448 -14.71 13.27 0.12
CA GLY A 448 -14.19 12.00 -0.40
C GLY A 448 -12.67 12.01 -0.42
N PHE A 449 -12.08 12.83 -1.30
CA PHE A 449 -10.64 13.07 -1.39
C PHE A 449 -10.29 14.53 -1.04
N GLY A 450 -9.45 14.72 -0.02
CA GLY A 450 -8.94 16.02 0.39
C GLY A 450 -7.46 16.20 0.06
N PHE A 451 -7.11 17.32 -0.57
CA PHE A 451 -5.73 17.72 -0.83
C PHE A 451 -5.47 19.06 -0.15
N GLU A 452 -4.79 19.03 0.99
CA GLU A 452 -4.55 20.22 1.80
C GLU A 452 -3.40 21.07 1.24
N ASP A 453 -3.35 22.34 1.60
CA ASP A 453 -2.41 23.32 1.04
C ASP A 453 -0.94 22.83 1.15
N GLY A 454 -0.20 23.01 0.06
CA GLY A 454 1.18 22.53 -0.10
C GLY A 454 1.34 21.01 -0.23
N ALA A 455 0.28 20.21 -0.12
CA ALA A 455 0.38 18.77 0.14
C ALA A 455 -0.04 17.82 -0.99
N ALA A 456 -0.04 18.27 -2.23
CA ALA A 456 -0.32 17.42 -3.39
C ALA A 456 0.64 17.74 -4.52
N GLY A 457 1.93 17.50 -4.31
CA GLY A 457 2.95 17.69 -5.35
C GLY A 457 2.63 16.91 -6.62
N THR A 458 3.25 15.76 -6.83
CA THR A 458 2.94 14.85 -7.94
C THR A 458 1.98 13.76 -7.47
N THR A 459 0.71 14.11 -7.21
CA THR A 459 -0.29 13.13 -6.78
C THR A 459 -1.09 12.61 -7.97
N THR A 460 -1.15 11.29 -8.13
CA THR A 460 -1.98 10.60 -9.13
C THR A 460 -3.32 10.22 -8.51
N VAL A 461 -4.42 10.49 -9.22
CA VAL A 461 -5.79 10.19 -8.76
C VAL A 461 -6.59 9.60 -9.91
N ALA A 462 -6.61 8.27 -10.02
CA ALA A 462 -7.22 7.58 -11.17
C ALA A 462 -7.92 6.28 -10.77
N GLY A 463 -8.97 5.91 -11.49
CA GLY A 463 -9.70 4.66 -11.30
C GLY A 463 -10.46 4.57 -9.98
N ASN A 464 -10.64 5.66 -9.24
CA ASN A 464 -11.37 5.67 -7.98
C ASN A 464 -12.88 5.73 -8.22
N SER A 465 -13.65 5.22 -7.27
CA SER A 465 -15.11 5.31 -7.18
C SER A 465 -15.50 6.19 -6.00
N PHE A 466 -16.45 7.09 -6.20
CA PHE A 466 -16.98 7.95 -5.15
C PHE A 466 -18.50 7.86 -5.10
N SER A 467 -19.06 7.62 -3.90
CA SER A 467 -20.51 7.58 -3.74
C SER A 467 -20.99 8.09 -2.38
N SER A 468 -22.16 8.73 -2.34
CA SER A 468 -22.76 9.20 -1.08
C SER A 468 -21.86 10.10 -0.21
N THR A 469 -20.95 10.87 -0.83
CA THR A 469 -20.12 11.87 -0.15
C THR A 469 -20.81 13.24 -0.16
N GLU A 470 -20.55 14.09 0.84
CA GLU A 470 -21.06 15.48 0.86
C GLU A 470 -20.32 16.38 -0.14
N LEU A 471 -19.00 16.18 -0.27
CA LEU A 471 -18.13 16.79 -1.26
C LEU A 471 -17.23 15.71 -1.86
N GLN A 472 -17.14 15.61 -3.19
CA GLN A 472 -16.36 14.54 -3.82
C GLN A 472 -14.87 14.79 -3.66
N VAL A 473 -14.42 15.96 -4.08
CA VAL A 473 -13.01 16.36 -4.05
C VAL A 473 -12.87 17.80 -3.60
N GLU A 474 -11.94 18.05 -2.69
CA GLU A 474 -11.46 19.38 -2.32
C GLU A 474 -9.95 19.47 -2.56
N ASP A 475 -9.54 20.39 -3.44
CA ASP A 475 -8.13 20.61 -3.75
C ASP A 475 -7.71 22.04 -3.41
N LYS A 476 -6.86 22.17 -2.38
CA LYS A 476 -6.29 23.44 -1.90
C LYS A 476 -4.89 23.71 -2.45
N THR A 477 -4.38 22.86 -3.34
CA THR A 477 -3.00 22.92 -3.82
C THR A 477 -2.85 23.65 -5.15
N ALA A 478 -3.95 23.75 -5.89
CA ALA A 478 -3.96 24.21 -7.27
C ALA A 478 -3.05 23.41 -8.23
N ALA A 479 -2.54 22.24 -7.80
CA ALA A 479 -1.60 21.42 -8.58
C ALA A 479 -2.28 20.35 -9.43
N LEU A 480 -3.43 19.84 -8.98
CA LEU A 480 -4.15 18.76 -9.66
C LEU A 480 -4.84 19.21 -10.97
N ASP A 481 -4.95 18.29 -11.93
CA ASP A 481 -5.81 18.44 -13.10
C ASP A 481 -7.18 17.85 -12.78
N LEU A 482 -8.13 18.71 -12.40
CA LEU A 482 -9.48 18.26 -12.05
C LEU A 482 -10.29 17.77 -13.27
N ASP A 483 -9.91 18.17 -14.49
CA ASP A 483 -10.56 17.65 -15.71
C ASP A 483 -10.12 16.20 -15.95
N ALA A 484 -8.84 15.90 -15.74
CA ALA A 484 -8.35 14.53 -15.75
C ALA A 484 -8.99 13.71 -14.61
N LEU A 485 -9.09 14.28 -13.40
CA LEU A 485 -9.71 13.61 -12.27
C LEU A 485 -11.19 13.25 -12.55
N LEU A 486 -11.97 14.16 -13.14
CA LEU A 486 -13.34 13.88 -13.56
C LEU A 486 -13.43 12.75 -14.60
N ALA A 487 -12.46 12.64 -15.51
CA ALA A 487 -12.46 11.65 -16.58
C ALA A 487 -11.96 10.27 -16.14
N ASP A 488 -10.98 10.24 -15.23
CA ASP A 488 -10.30 9.02 -14.82
C ASP A 488 -10.97 8.33 -13.64
N ASN A 489 -11.99 8.95 -13.02
CA ASN A 489 -12.67 8.43 -11.84
C ASN A 489 -14.19 8.34 -12.06
N THR A 490 -14.87 7.53 -11.24
CA THR A 490 -16.32 7.34 -11.29
C THR A 490 -16.97 8.03 -10.09
N PHE A 491 -18.02 8.81 -10.34
CA PHE A 491 -18.77 9.51 -9.30
C PHE A 491 -20.26 9.13 -9.38
N ASP A 492 -20.92 8.97 -8.24
CA ASP A 492 -22.39 8.87 -8.20
C ASP A 492 -23.06 10.17 -8.67
N ARG A 493 -22.40 11.31 -8.38
CA ARG A 493 -22.72 12.67 -8.79
C ARG A 493 -21.44 13.52 -8.82
N ALA A 494 -21.30 14.38 -9.83
CA ALA A 494 -20.22 15.37 -9.86
C ALA A 494 -20.70 16.69 -10.46
N VAL A 495 -20.32 17.81 -9.84
CA VAL A 495 -20.64 19.16 -10.31
C VAL A 495 -19.41 20.04 -10.19
N VAL A 496 -19.10 20.79 -11.25
CA VAL A 496 -18.01 21.78 -11.24
C VAL A 496 -18.50 23.14 -11.68
N VAL A 497 -17.91 24.19 -11.10
CA VAL A 497 -18.11 25.56 -11.59
C VAL A 497 -16.99 25.86 -12.59
N ARG A 498 -17.35 26.28 -13.79
CA ARG A 498 -16.44 26.68 -14.86
C ARG A 498 -16.30 28.20 -14.86
N ASN A 499 -15.06 28.68 -14.80
CA ASN A 499 -14.77 30.11 -14.99
C ASN A 499 -14.89 30.52 -16.46
N ALA A 500 -14.70 31.80 -16.77
CA ALA A 500 -14.82 32.34 -18.13
C ALA A 500 -13.85 31.72 -19.17
N ASN A 501 -12.79 31.04 -18.72
CA ASN A 501 -11.83 30.35 -19.59
C ASN A 501 -12.17 28.85 -19.78
N GLY A 502 -13.24 28.36 -19.16
CA GLY A 502 -13.64 26.95 -19.21
C GLY A 502 -12.86 26.03 -18.25
N ASN A 503 -12.02 26.56 -17.37
CA ASN A 503 -11.35 25.75 -16.35
C ASN A 503 -12.24 25.63 -15.10
N VAL A 504 -12.06 24.55 -14.34
CA VAL A 504 -12.65 24.44 -13.00
C VAL A 504 -12.23 25.65 -12.17
N LYS A 505 -13.22 26.29 -11.55
CA LYS A 505 -13.08 27.54 -10.82
C LYS A 505 -12.19 27.35 -9.60
N ASP A 506 -11.26 28.29 -9.45
CA ASP A 506 -10.55 28.51 -8.21
C ASP A 506 -11.37 29.45 -7.30
N GLU A 507 -11.73 28.95 -6.13
CA GLU A 507 -12.51 29.64 -5.11
C GLU A 507 -11.61 30.14 -3.98
N SER A 508 -10.70 31.06 -4.31
CA SER A 508 -9.71 31.62 -3.38
C SER A 508 -8.66 30.58 -2.94
N GLY A 509 -8.08 29.88 -3.90
CA GLY A 509 -7.06 28.85 -3.68
C GLY A 509 -7.63 27.45 -3.46
N VAL A 510 -8.94 27.26 -3.65
CA VAL A 510 -9.60 25.96 -3.47
C VAL A 510 -10.40 25.63 -4.72
N ARG A 511 -10.17 24.46 -5.30
CA ARG A 511 -10.95 23.92 -6.41
C ARG A 511 -11.71 22.70 -5.94
N LYS A 512 -12.93 22.51 -6.45
CA LYS A 512 -13.86 21.52 -5.91
C LYS A 512 -14.57 20.74 -7.00
N ILE A 513 -14.83 19.47 -6.71
CA ILE A 513 -15.84 18.66 -7.39
C ILE A 513 -16.96 18.44 -6.37
N TYR A 514 -18.08 19.13 -6.58
CA TYR A 514 -19.24 19.08 -5.71
C TYR A 514 -20.04 17.79 -5.93
N SER A 515 -20.71 17.33 -4.88
CA SER A 515 -21.69 16.24 -4.97
C SER A 515 -23.09 16.77 -5.32
N PRO A 516 -23.65 17.80 -4.64
CA PRO A 516 -24.91 18.43 -5.04
C PRO A 516 -24.70 19.67 -5.95
N ILE A 517 -25.76 20.06 -6.67
CA ILE A 517 -25.79 21.23 -7.57
C ILE A 517 -25.89 22.53 -6.77
N SER A 518 -26.72 22.58 -5.72
CA SER A 518 -27.00 23.82 -5.00
C SER A 518 -25.74 24.50 -4.40
N PRO A 519 -24.78 23.77 -3.78
CA PRO A 519 -23.53 24.37 -3.32
C PRO A 519 -22.69 24.97 -4.45
N ALA A 520 -22.65 24.33 -5.63
CA ALA A 520 -21.94 24.85 -6.80
C ALA A 520 -22.61 26.14 -7.33
N VAL A 521 -23.94 26.18 -7.38
CA VAL A 521 -24.70 27.40 -7.72
C VAL A 521 -24.40 28.52 -6.73
N ALA A 522 -24.34 28.22 -5.43
CA ALA A 522 -24.00 29.21 -4.40
C ALA A 522 -22.58 29.77 -4.59
N ALA A 523 -21.61 28.92 -4.96
CA ALA A 523 -20.22 29.29 -5.23
C ALA A 523 -20.01 30.07 -6.55
N ALA A 524 -20.86 29.85 -7.55
CA ALA A 524 -20.74 30.51 -8.85
C ALA A 524 -20.96 32.04 -8.74
N ALA A 525 -20.19 32.79 -9.52
CA ALA A 525 -20.35 34.22 -9.73
C ALA A 525 -21.26 34.47 -10.95
N PRO A 526 -21.95 35.63 -11.02
CA PRO A 526 -22.79 35.94 -12.18
C PRO A 526 -22.02 35.85 -13.51
N GLY A 527 -22.57 35.13 -14.48
CA GLY A 527 -22.01 34.86 -15.81
C GLY A 527 -21.19 33.58 -15.92
N GLU A 528 -20.94 32.88 -14.81
CA GLU A 528 -20.23 31.59 -14.83
C GLU A 528 -21.16 30.42 -15.22
N THR A 529 -20.53 29.29 -15.51
CA THR A 529 -21.22 28.06 -15.87
C THR A 529 -21.10 27.04 -14.74
N VAL A 530 -22.22 26.42 -14.36
CA VAL A 530 -22.26 25.24 -13.48
C VAL A 530 -22.48 24.04 -14.38
N GLU A 531 -21.47 23.19 -14.47
CA GLU A 531 -21.45 22.00 -15.31
C GLU A 531 -21.76 20.77 -14.44
N VAL A 532 -22.77 20.00 -14.84
CA VAL A 532 -23.35 18.90 -14.05
C VAL A 532 -23.15 17.58 -14.80
N HIS A 533 -22.44 16.64 -14.18
CA HIS A 533 -22.17 15.31 -14.73
C HIS A 533 -23.30 14.32 -14.43
N ASP A 534 -23.16 13.09 -14.94
CA ASP A 534 -24.11 12.01 -14.72
C ASP A 534 -24.37 11.79 -13.22
N GLY A 535 -25.64 11.55 -12.89
CA GLY A 535 -26.08 11.35 -11.52
C GLY A 535 -27.56 11.62 -11.33
N THR A 536 -28.08 11.18 -10.19
CA THR A 536 -29.43 11.53 -9.73
C THR A 536 -29.32 12.52 -8.59
N TYR A 537 -29.81 13.73 -8.83
CA TYR A 537 -29.77 14.86 -7.91
C TYR A 537 -31.18 15.09 -7.36
N ALA A 538 -31.45 14.47 -6.21
CA ALA A 538 -32.70 14.63 -5.48
C ALA A 538 -32.74 15.99 -4.75
N GLU A 539 -32.77 17.07 -5.53
CA GLU A 539 -32.82 18.44 -5.03
C GLU A 539 -33.61 19.36 -5.97
N THR A 540 -34.17 20.41 -5.38
CA THR A 540 -34.69 21.56 -6.10
C THR A 540 -33.66 22.67 -6.07
N VAL A 541 -33.22 23.13 -7.25
CA VAL A 541 -32.12 24.08 -7.39
C VAL A 541 -32.67 25.49 -7.61
N THR A 542 -32.44 26.40 -6.65
CA THR A 542 -32.73 27.82 -6.83
C THR A 542 -31.56 28.53 -7.52
N VAL A 543 -31.83 29.17 -8.66
CA VAL A 543 -30.87 29.95 -9.44
C VAL A 543 -31.15 31.44 -9.24
N ASP A 544 -30.42 32.05 -8.31
CA ASP A 544 -30.64 33.43 -7.82
C ASP A 544 -29.67 34.47 -8.41
N LYS A 545 -28.88 34.06 -9.39
CA LYS A 545 -27.93 34.90 -10.12
C LYS A 545 -27.87 34.48 -11.59
N ALA A 546 -27.42 35.38 -12.47
CA ALA A 546 -27.27 35.08 -13.89
C ALA A 546 -26.23 33.97 -14.07
N LEU A 547 -26.63 32.77 -14.48
CA LEU A 547 -25.77 31.60 -14.65
C LEU A 547 -26.17 30.79 -15.86
N THR A 548 -25.21 30.05 -16.40
CA THR A 548 -25.50 28.89 -17.24
C THR A 548 -25.41 27.65 -16.38
N LEU A 549 -26.48 26.87 -16.31
CA LEU A 549 -26.44 25.49 -15.83
C LEU A 549 -26.50 24.61 -17.07
N GLN A 550 -25.52 23.74 -17.24
CA GLN A 550 -25.42 22.84 -18.40
C GLN A 550 -25.06 21.43 -17.95
N ASP A 551 -25.54 20.44 -18.69
CA ASP A 551 -25.04 19.07 -18.56
C ASP A 551 -23.62 18.93 -19.13
N ALA A 552 -22.84 18.04 -18.52
CA ALA A 552 -21.66 17.44 -19.16
C ALA A 552 -22.01 16.12 -19.85
N SER A 553 -23.15 15.52 -19.47
CA SER A 553 -23.58 14.17 -19.87
C SER A 553 -25.11 14.04 -19.80
N THR A 554 -25.68 13.38 -18.79
CA THR A 554 -27.14 13.14 -18.68
C THR A 554 -27.67 13.19 -17.22
N PRO A 555 -27.49 14.31 -16.49
CA PRO A 555 -27.96 14.44 -15.12
C PRO A 555 -29.50 14.39 -15.02
N THR A 556 -29.99 13.75 -13.96
CA THR A 556 -31.40 13.79 -13.55
C THR A 556 -31.57 14.65 -12.30
N VAL A 557 -32.43 15.67 -12.36
CA VAL A 557 -32.67 16.64 -11.27
C VAL A 557 -34.17 16.70 -10.96
N ASP A 558 -34.57 17.01 -9.73
CA ASP A 558 -35.99 17.17 -9.41
C ASP A 558 -36.56 18.43 -10.09
N ALA A 559 -36.05 19.62 -9.78
CA ALA A 559 -36.58 20.87 -10.35
C ALA A 559 -35.62 22.06 -10.27
N PHE A 560 -35.92 23.10 -11.05
CA PHE A 560 -35.26 24.40 -10.99
C PHE A 560 -36.22 25.53 -10.63
N GLU A 561 -35.79 26.43 -9.75
CA GLU A 561 -36.44 27.72 -9.48
C GLU A 561 -35.55 28.87 -9.96
N VAL A 562 -35.95 29.52 -11.05
CA VAL A 562 -35.22 30.62 -11.68
C VAL A 562 -35.66 31.95 -11.07
N ALA A 563 -34.77 32.58 -10.33
CA ALA A 563 -35.02 33.79 -9.53
C ALA A 563 -34.20 35.01 -9.97
N ALA A 564 -33.39 34.91 -11.04
CA ALA A 564 -32.58 36.00 -11.57
C ALA A 564 -32.62 36.09 -13.10
N ASP A 565 -32.31 37.27 -13.63
CA ASP A 565 -32.17 37.51 -15.07
C ASP A 565 -31.03 36.69 -15.70
N ASN A 566 -31.13 36.43 -16.99
CA ASN A 566 -30.09 35.82 -17.83
C ASN A 566 -29.64 34.44 -17.32
N VAL A 567 -30.59 33.60 -16.97
CA VAL A 567 -30.36 32.20 -16.57
C VAL A 567 -30.54 31.27 -17.75
N THR A 568 -29.55 30.41 -17.97
CA THR A 568 -29.63 29.30 -18.94
C THR A 568 -29.74 27.97 -18.20
N ILE A 569 -30.64 27.10 -18.62
CA ILE A 569 -30.73 25.69 -18.18
C ILE A 569 -30.71 24.83 -19.43
N ASP A 570 -29.67 24.03 -19.60
CA ASP A 570 -29.38 23.28 -20.82
C ASP A 570 -29.12 21.79 -20.55
N GLY A 571 -29.82 20.91 -21.27
CA GLY A 571 -29.51 19.46 -21.34
C GLY A 571 -29.99 18.56 -20.18
N PHE A 572 -30.71 19.08 -19.20
CA PHE A 572 -31.10 18.30 -18.02
C PHE A 572 -32.28 17.35 -18.26
N THR A 573 -32.24 16.18 -17.61
CA THR A 573 -33.48 15.42 -17.33
C THR A 573 -34.10 15.94 -16.04
N ILE A 574 -35.37 16.33 -16.09
CA ILE A 574 -36.06 17.00 -14.98
C ILE A 574 -37.36 16.25 -14.67
N THR A 575 -37.52 15.82 -13.42
CA THR A 575 -38.62 14.92 -13.02
C THR A 575 -39.78 15.61 -12.30
N GLY A 576 -39.53 16.79 -11.77
CA GLY A 576 -40.49 17.61 -11.04
C GLY A 576 -40.27 17.66 -9.54
N GLY A 577 -40.46 18.86 -8.98
CA GLY A 577 -40.33 19.14 -7.56
C GLY A 577 -41.32 20.22 -7.10
N THR A 578 -41.24 20.62 -5.84
CA THR A 578 -42.04 21.74 -5.31
C THR A 578 -41.23 23.03 -5.41
N VAL A 579 -41.62 23.91 -6.32
CA VAL A 579 -40.94 25.19 -6.64
C VAL A 579 -41.97 26.32 -6.67
N GLY A 580 -41.66 27.48 -6.10
CA GLY A 580 -42.61 28.59 -6.03
C GLY A 580 -43.96 28.26 -5.35
N GLY A 581 -44.03 27.18 -4.57
CA GLY A 581 -45.26 26.68 -3.93
C GLY A 581 -46.15 25.81 -4.83
N GLU A 582 -45.71 25.46 -6.03
CA GLU A 582 -46.42 24.64 -7.02
C GLU A 582 -45.54 23.44 -7.42
N THR A 583 -46.14 22.42 -8.05
CA THR A 583 -45.38 21.31 -8.66
C THR A 583 -44.96 21.71 -10.06
N ALA A 584 -43.66 21.85 -10.31
CA ALA A 584 -43.14 22.12 -11.64
C ALA A 584 -41.75 21.52 -11.89
N GLY A 585 -41.36 21.42 -13.16
CA GLY A 585 -40.00 21.06 -13.56
C GLY A 585 -39.07 22.28 -13.51
N ILE A 586 -39.45 23.35 -14.22
CA ILE A 586 -38.77 24.65 -14.15
C ILE A 586 -39.81 25.72 -13.82
N PHE A 587 -39.55 26.48 -12.76
CA PHE A 587 -40.37 27.62 -12.34
C PHE A 587 -39.60 28.92 -12.49
N VAL A 588 -40.13 29.86 -13.28
CA VAL A 588 -39.54 31.18 -13.51
C VAL A 588 -40.29 32.22 -12.68
N GLN A 589 -39.59 32.86 -11.75
CA GLN A 589 -40.16 33.89 -10.88
C GLN A 589 -40.61 35.14 -11.65
N SER A 590 -41.49 35.93 -11.03
CA SER A 590 -42.02 37.15 -11.66
C SER A 590 -40.93 38.19 -11.89
N ASN A 591 -41.09 38.99 -12.95
CA ASN A 591 -40.24 40.15 -13.28
C ASN A 591 -38.76 39.84 -13.55
N THR A 592 -38.45 38.65 -14.08
CA THR A 592 -37.12 38.31 -14.60
C THR A 592 -37.06 38.34 -16.13
N SER A 593 -35.88 38.25 -16.73
CA SER A 593 -35.72 38.36 -18.17
C SER A 593 -34.50 37.65 -18.74
N GLY A 594 -34.52 37.38 -20.05
CA GLY A 594 -33.35 36.93 -20.80
C GLY A 594 -32.99 35.46 -20.58
N HIS A 595 -33.96 34.60 -20.28
CA HIS A 595 -33.68 33.19 -19.95
C HIS A 595 -33.56 32.33 -21.21
N THR A 596 -32.76 31.27 -21.13
CA THR A 596 -32.68 30.25 -22.16
C THR A 596 -32.93 28.88 -21.54
N PHE A 597 -33.92 28.16 -22.03
CA PHE A 597 -34.15 26.78 -21.64
C PHE A 597 -34.01 25.93 -22.90
N SER A 598 -32.96 25.11 -22.96
CA SER A 598 -32.63 24.34 -24.16
C SER A 598 -32.32 22.88 -23.89
N ALA A 599 -32.63 22.01 -24.85
CA ALA A 599 -32.28 20.59 -24.82
C ALA A 599 -32.70 19.78 -23.58
N ASN A 600 -33.61 20.29 -22.74
CA ASN A 600 -34.01 19.61 -21.52
C ASN A 600 -35.11 18.56 -21.79
N ASN A 601 -35.11 17.50 -20.99
CA ASN A 601 -36.15 16.46 -20.96
C ASN A 601 -36.96 16.55 -19.66
N LEU A 602 -38.09 17.23 -19.70
CA LEU A 602 -38.98 17.43 -18.55
C LEU A 602 -40.07 16.36 -18.55
N GLY A 603 -39.85 15.26 -17.83
CA GLY A 603 -40.82 14.18 -17.64
C GLY A 603 -41.53 14.30 -16.30
N GLY A 604 -42.82 14.65 -16.31
CA GLY A 604 -43.56 15.03 -15.10
C GLY A 604 -44.28 13.91 -14.35
N PRO A 605 -44.81 14.20 -13.16
CA PRO A 605 -45.56 13.26 -12.32
C PRO A 605 -47.06 13.20 -12.66
N GLU A 606 -47.45 13.43 -13.92
CA GLU A 606 -48.85 13.55 -14.42
C GLU A 606 -49.67 14.69 -13.78
N SER A 607 -49.02 15.58 -13.03
CA SER A 607 -49.62 16.74 -12.35
C SER A 607 -48.65 17.93 -12.37
N GLY A 608 -49.16 19.14 -12.13
CA GLY A 608 -48.32 20.35 -12.19
C GLY A 608 -47.96 20.78 -13.62
N THR A 609 -46.90 21.57 -13.74
CA THR A 609 -46.50 22.22 -15.01
C THR A 609 -45.04 21.92 -15.34
N GLY A 610 -44.73 21.52 -16.57
CA GLY A 610 -43.34 21.32 -17.00
C GLY A 610 -42.52 22.60 -16.86
N LEU A 611 -42.90 23.65 -17.59
CA LEU A 611 -42.32 24.99 -17.52
C LEU A 611 -43.36 26.02 -17.07
N ARG A 612 -43.21 26.54 -15.85
CA ARG A 612 -44.09 27.56 -15.27
C ARG A 612 -43.45 28.94 -15.36
N VAL A 613 -44.08 29.87 -16.07
CA VAL A 613 -43.60 31.24 -16.26
C VAL A 613 -44.53 32.24 -15.57
N GLN A 614 -44.03 32.91 -14.52
CA GLN A 614 -44.81 33.90 -13.76
C GLN A 614 -44.93 35.23 -14.50
N SER A 615 -45.86 36.09 -14.04
CA SER A 615 -46.11 37.42 -14.61
C SER A 615 -44.86 38.31 -14.68
N GLY A 616 -44.75 39.13 -15.72
CA GLY A 616 -43.65 40.09 -15.88
C GLY A 616 -42.34 39.51 -16.43
N VAL A 617 -42.27 38.20 -16.71
CA VAL A 617 -41.13 37.57 -17.40
C VAL A 617 -41.06 38.00 -18.87
N SER A 618 -39.85 38.24 -19.41
CA SER A 618 -39.66 38.60 -20.82
C SER A 618 -38.35 38.11 -21.43
N GLY A 619 -38.34 37.84 -22.74
CA GLY A 619 -37.11 37.44 -23.44
C GLY A 619 -36.65 36.04 -23.05
N THR A 620 -37.60 35.13 -22.82
CA THR A 620 -37.32 33.72 -22.60
C THR A 620 -37.23 33.01 -23.96
N GLU A 621 -36.19 32.23 -24.19
CA GLU A 621 -36.05 31.34 -25.34
C GLU A 621 -36.22 29.89 -24.88
N ILE A 622 -37.14 29.17 -25.52
CA ILE A 622 -37.41 27.74 -25.24
C ILE A 622 -37.17 26.97 -26.54
N THR A 623 -36.08 26.21 -26.60
CA THR A 623 -35.65 25.49 -27.81
C THR A 623 -35.31 24.04 -27.50
N GLU A 624 -35.69 23.11 -28.37
CA GLU A 624 -35.22 21.70 -28.28
C GLU A 624 -35.57 20.96 -26.97
N ASN A 625 -36.51 21.44 -26.16
CA ASN A 625 -36.97 20.74 -24.96
C ASN A 625 -38.04 19.70 -25.29
N ASN A 626 -37.96 18.54 -24.63
CA ASN A 626 -39.03 17.54 -24.58
C ASN A 626 -39.81 17.69 -23.28
N ILE A 627 -41.10 18.00 -23.35
CA ILE A 627 -41.97 18.13 -22.16
C ILE A 627 -43.09 17.11 -22.27
N SER A 628 -43.08 16.12 -21.39
CA SER A 628 -44.04 15.01 -21.37
C SER A 628 -44.57 14.75 -19.97
N ASP A 629 -45.75 14.13 -19.89
CA ASP A 629 -46.32 13.63 -18.63
C ASP A 629 -46.58 14.71 -17.56
N TRP A 630 -46.86 15.94 -17.99
CA TRP A 630 -47.34 17.04 -17.12
C TRP A 630 -48.82 17.35 -17.40
N ALA A 631 -49.53 17.91 -16.40
CA ALA A 631 -50.89 18.41 -16.64
C ALA A 631 -50.89 19.61 -17.60
N PHE A 632 -49.85 20.45 -17.52
CA PHE A 632 -49.56 21.53 -18.45
C PHE A 632 -48.11 21.46 -18.90
N GLY A 633 -47.84 21.54 -20.21
CA GLY A 633 -46.46 21.54 -20.72
C GLY A 633 -45.74 22.85 -20.39
N VAL A 634 -46.27 23.96 -20.94
CA VAL A 634 -45.81 25.34 -20.66
C VAL A 634 -47.01 26.17 -20.24
N ASP A 635 -46.91 26.89 -19.11
CA ASP A 635 -47.98 27.76 -18.60
C ASP A 635 -47.45 29.14 -18.20
N ALA A 636 -48.08 30.20 -18.70
CA ALA A 636 -47.67 31.60 -18.54
C ALA A 636 -48.84 32.47 -18.07
N ASP A 637 -48.62 33.30 -17.04
CA ASP A 637 -49.68 34.08 -16.36
C ASP A 637 -50.41 35.11 -17.25
N ALA A 638 -49.73 35.63 -18.29
CA ALA A 638 -50.28 36.73 -19.08
C ALA A 638 -50.10 36.53 -20.61
N PRO A 639 -51.12 36.85 -21.42
CA PRO A 639 -50.97 36.88 -22.87
C PRO A 639 -49.93 37.94 -23.29
N GLY A 640 -48.96 37.56 -24.12
CA GLY A 640 -47.94 38.48 -24.64
C GLY A 640 -46.68 38.62 -23.79
N GLN A 641 -46.49 37.75 -22.78
CA GLN A 641 -45.13 37.48 -22.31
C GLN A 641 -44.33 36.94 -23.49
N ASN A 642 -43.20 37.58 -23.82
CA ASN A 642 -42.29 37.11 -24.87
C ASN A 642 -41.56 35.86 -24.35
N VAL A 643 -42.28 34.74 -24.43
CA VAL A 643 -41.86 33.35 -24.22
C VAL A 643 -41.90 32.65 -25.57
#